data_AF-A0A356KT60-F1
#
_entry.id   AF-A0A356KT60-F1
#
_cell.length_a   1.000
_cell.length_b   1.000
_cell.length_c   1.000
_cell.angle_alpha   90.00
_cell.angle_beta   90.00
_cell.angle_gamma   90.00
#
_symmetry.space_group_name_H-M   'P 1'
#
loop_
_entity.id
_entity.type
_entity.pdbx_description
1 polymer ?
#
loop_
_entity_poly.entity_id
_entity_poly.type
_entity_poly.pdbx_seq_one_letter_code
_entity_poly.pdbx_strand_id
1 'polypeptide(L)'
;ERGAEAEACLALAPPPAGDLTPLGPLLDLVEEGAGQGLAARIAAAEPFARAASALAAGDGSAAGDALAESKDPRVAELRGKLDDEDSCSELLDHLRRFYRVDPRLLVAGRVPKPRPAEVVSFERGVAATALEGHLSQLPAPSDPWSARWRLLLRQGLLGGAEEINALLAVRARALAEGCGQVRPGLRAAWDAAPSAGESRALVRWIALAAPAAPDEEAWLAEASEHVMAWANEGAARIVAAVSWLERHFADGGASVRLEVSGQAKGLDLVVAACVDALGADAVSSCPAEQSEVERADALRRFREEATCVLLVCAAGATTEEAAVVASLSPPVGPFAAARALERRGASRGVVILSDDPWEQALHELSERAPRELDAWAAREETLVGMATSAETLRALPQGEADDLWAALHDAPVSALEEAGELAEVLEEATVEHDSAELRAWGRCLRVKLRPDGMREWSMSWRPEALPRPLVGIAQPPAVEKVKLRGTFDPLHAREHPVLNKLAPGHPLIDALVRDSQSPDSDGRLTVIRRDLGAWPGKLALVVLVRCTLGEAAGALPEGARRRAQRRLWSEPYAEVVSLHPGKKPVAKPVTDRARRNLALAPFTGKEVEPKVDPDPLCDALPLPVMAEAIEAGIAVALEQIRAERAPLAEDAARQVAEDLAGERAFLMGVGAEEAIDRHEQLLEAVRGERYIVDAIALLVG
;
A
#
# COMPACT_ATOMS: atom_id res chain seq x y z
N GLU A 1 19.31 0.09 -38.49
CA GLU A 1 18.84 -1.30 -38.40
C GLU A 1 18.69 -1.82 -36.97
N ARG A 2 19.62 -1.60 -36.02
CA ARG A 2 19.39 -1.97 -34.60
C ARG A 2 18.46 -1.05 -33.77
N GLY A 3 18.01 0.08 -34.32
CA GLY A 3 16.99 0.94 -33.69
C GLY A 3 15.55 0.60 -34.09
N ALA A 4 15.36 -0.13 -35.20
CA ALA A 4 14.03 -0.49 -35.70
C ALA A 4 13.48 -1.80 -35.08
N GLU A 5 14.35 -2.64 -34.52
CA GLU A 5 13.94 -3.87 -33.80
C GLU A 5 13.42 -3.60 -32.38
N ALA A 6 13.72 -2.43 -31.80
CA ALA A 6 13.22 -2.06 -30.46
C ALA A 6 11.76 -1.57 -30.49
N GLU A 7 11.32 -0.91 -31.56
CA GLU A 7 9.92 -0.49 -31.73
C GLU A 7 8.98 -1.65 -32.09
N ALA A 8 9.47 -2.72 -32.71
CA ALA A 8 8.66 -3.88 -33.08
C ALA A 8 8.32 -4.81 -31.89
N CYS A 9 9.12 -4.80 -30.82
CA CYS A 9 8.89 -5.66 -29.64
C CYS A 9 7.91 -5.07 -28.62
N LEU A 10 7.61 -3.76 -28.67
CA LEU A 10 6.64 -3.11 -27.79
C LEU A 10 5.18 -3.25 -28.27
N ALA A 11 4.93 -3.95 -29.39
CA ALA A 11 3.63 -3.99 -30.05
C ALA A 11 2.85 -5.32 -29.93
N LEU A 12 3.25 -6.29 -29.10
CA LEU A 12 2.57 -7.60 -29.06
C LEU A 12 2.23 -8.08 -27.63
N ALA A 13 1.16 -7.52 -27.07
CA ALA A 13 0.04 -8.27 -26.46
C ALA A 13 -1.05 -7.27 -26.01
N PRO A 14 -2.30 -7.35 -26.50
CA PRO A 14 -3.40 -6.68 -25.81
C PRO A 14 -3.60 -7.35 -24.43
N PRO A 15 -3.95 -6.60 -23.37
CA PRO A 15 -4.40 -7.22 -22.13
C PRO A 15 -5.62 -8.12 -22.44
N PRO A 16 -5.83 -9.22 -21.70
CA PRO A 16 -7.01 -10.05 -21.91
C PRO A 16 -8.24 -9.17 -21.69
N ALA A 17 -9.06 -9.03 -22.75
CA ALA A 17 -10.38 -8.44 -22.68
C ALA A 17 -11.24 -9.33 -21.78
N GLY A 18 -11.23 -9.07 -20.48
CA GLY A 18 -12.29 -9.50 -19.59
C GLY A 18 -13.54 -8.74 -20.00
N ASP A 19 -14.51 -9.46 -20.56
CA ASP A 19 -15.83 -8.95 -20.88
C ASP A 19 -16.52 -8.51 -19.58
N LEU A 20 -16.46 -7.21 -19.26
CA LEU A 20 -17.09 -6.61 -18.06
C LEU A 20 -18.59 -6.35 -18.24
N THR A 21 -19.16 -6.76 -19.37
CA THR A 21 -20.59 -6.66 -19.68
C THR A 21 -21.55 -7.27 -18.64
N PRO A 22 -21.20 -8.28 -17.80
CA PRO A 22 -22.12 -8.79 -16.79
C PRO A 22 -22.24 -7.92 -15.52
N LEU A 23 -21.37 -6.90 -15.32
CA LEU A 23 -21.33 -6.12 -14.08
C LEU A 23 -22.13 -4.81 -14.14
N GLY A 24 -22.54 -4.35 -15.32
CA GLY A 24 -23.34 -3.13 -15.49
C GLY A 24 -24.62 -3.10 -14.65
N PRO A 25 -25.48 -4.15 -14.71
CA PRO A 25 -26.72 -4.19 -13.95
C PRO A 25 -26.53 -4.26 -12.42
N LEU A 26 -25.39 -4.80 -11.96
CA LEU A 26 -25.02 -4.88 -10.54
C LEU A 26 -24.50 -3.53 -10.01
N LEU A 27 -23.81 -2.75 -10.85
CA LEU A 27 -23.35 -1.40 -10.51
C LEU A 27 -24.52 -0.40 -10.47
N ASP A 28 -25.48 -0.51 -11.39
CA ASP A 28 -26.68 0.32 -11.41
C ASP A 28 -27.57 0.07 -10.16
N LEU A 29 -27.68 -1.18 -9.69
CA LEU A 29 -28.39 -1.57 -8.46
C LEU A 29 -27.69 -1.08 -7.18
N VAL A 30 -26.37 -0.96 -7.19
CA VAL A 30 -25.58 -0.43 -6.06
C VAL A 30 -25.69 1.10 -5.99
N GLU A 31 -25.71 1.80 -7.12
CA GLU A 31 -25.86 3.27 -7.16
C GLU A 31 -27.25 3.75 -6.71
N GLU A 32 -28.34 3.08 -7.10
CA GLU A 32 -29.71 3.45 -6.66
C GLU A 32 -29.99 3.10 -5.20
N GLY A 33 -29.40 2.02 -4.66
CA GLY A 33 -29.58 1.59 -3.27
C GLY A 33 -28.69 2.29 -2.25
N ALA A 34 -27.45 2.65 -2.62
CA ALA A 34 -26.50 3.27 -1.70
C ALA A 34 -26.86 4.73 -1.37
N GLY A 35 -27.44 5.48 -2.31
CA GLY A 35 -27.76 6.90 -2.12
C GLY A 35 -28.80 7.17 -1.02
N GLN A 36 -29.84 6.34 -0.91
CA GLN A 36 -30.89 6.52 0.11
C GLN A 36 -30.50 5.96 1.49
N GLY A 37 -29.73 4.87 1.53
CA GLY A 37 -29.23 4.28 2.77
C GLY A 37 -28.11 5.11 3.42
N LEU A 38 -27.24 5.74 2.62
CA LEU A 38 -26.15 6.57 3.11
C LEU A 38 -26.67 7.89 3.70
N ALA A 39 -27.61 8.57 3.04
CA ALA A 39 -28.19 9.81 3.55
C ALA A 39 -28.90 9.63 4.91
N ALA A 40 -29.62 8.52 5.09
CA ALA A 40 -30.26 8.18 6.36
C ALA A 40 -29.25 7.85 7.47
N ARG A 41 -28.12 7.22 7.13
CA ARG A 41 -27.02 6.93 8.07
C ARG A 41 -26.23 8.18 8.45
N ILE A 42 -26.02 9.10 7.51
CA ILE A 42 -25.38 10.41 7.76
C ILE A 42 -26.26 11.25 8.70
N ALA A 43 -27.56 11.37 8.41
CA ALA A 43 -28.48 12.11 9.27
C ALA A 43 -28.60 11.51 10.69
N ALA A 44 -28.45 10.19 10.82
CA ALA A 44 -28.43 9.52 12.12
C ALA A 44 -27.10 9.67 12.88
N ALA A 45 -25.98 9.89 12.19
CA ALA A 45 -24.64 9.99 12.77
C ALA A 45 -24.22 11.44 13.12
N GLU A 46 -24.79 12.43 12.43
CA GLU A 46 -24.49 13.86 12.59
C GLU A 46 -24.55 14.38 14.05
N PRO A 47 -25.53 14.00 14.88
CA PRO A 47 -25.58 14.44 16.29
C PRO A 47 -24.39 13.92 17.11
N PHE A 48 -23.90 12.72 16.80
CA PHE A 48 -22.81 12.06 17.51
C PHE A 48 -21.43 12.59 17.10
N ALA A 49 -21.25 12.93 15.82
CA ALA A 49 -20.05 13.57 15.31
C ALA A 49 -19.85 14.98 15.90
N ARG A 50 -20.91 15.79 15.93
CA ARG A 50 -20.88 17.13 16.57
C ARG A 50 -20.53 17.05 18.05
N ALA A 51 -21.07 16.05 18.75
CA ALA A 51 -20.79 15.85 20.16
C ALA A 51 -19.34 15.45 20.44
N ALA A 52 -18.79 14.53 19.65
CA ALA A 52 -17.40 14.11 19.79
C ALA A 52 -16.42 15.27 19.50
N SER A 53 -16.72 16.10 18.50
CA SER A 53 -15.90 17.30 18.20
C SER A 53 -15.96 18.33 19.33
N ALA A 54 -17.14 18.56 19.92
CA ALA A 54 -17.29 19.48 21.04
C ALA A 54 -16.56 18.99 22.30
N LEU A 55 -16.64 17.68 22.61
CA LEU A 55 -15.90 17.07 23.72
C LEU A 55 -14.38 17.15 23.52
N ALA A 56 -13.88 16.94 22.30
CA ALA A 56 -12.47 17.06 21.97
C ALA A 56 -11.93 18.50 22.12
N ALA A 57 -12.81 19.49 21.96
CA ALA A 57 -12.52 20.90 22.21
C ALA A 57 -12.69 21.31 23.69
N GLY A 58 -13.13 20.40 24.56
CA GLY A 58 -13.42 20.68 25.97
C GLY A 58 -14.77 21.39 26.21
N ASP A 59 -15.66 21.41 25.23
CA ASP A 59 -16.98 22.04 25.29
C ASP A 59 -18.07 20.98 25.56
N GLY A 60 -18.21 20.59 26.83
CA GLY A 60 -19.23 19.64 27.27
C GLY A 60 -20.66 20.14 27.07
N SER A 61 -20.89 21.46 27.07
CA SER A 61 -22.23 22.03 26.86
C SER A 61 -22.71 21.81 25.43
N ALA A 62 -21.87 22.15 24.44
CA ALA A 62 -22.19 21.94 23.03
C ALA A 62 -22.37 20.45 22.69
N ALA A 63 -21.60 19.57 23.35
CA ALA A 63 -21.77 18.13 23.21
C ALA A 63 -23.10 17.63 23.77
N GLY A 64 -23.54 18.17 24.91
CA GLY A 64 -24.82 17.84 25.52
C GLY A 64 -26.01 18.25 24.66
N ASP A 65 -25.93 19.42 24.02
CA ASP A 65 -26.97 19.92 23.11
C ASP A 65 -27.05 19.08 21.83
N ALA A 66 -25.90 18.71 21.25
CA ALA A 66 -25.85 17.86 20.06
C ALA A 66 -26.46 16.47 20.31
N LEU A 67 -26.32 15.92 21.52
CA LEU A 67 -26.84 14.60 21.89
C LEU A 67 -28.26 14.65 22.47
N ALA A 68 -28.93 15.81 22.44
CA ALA A 68 -30.11 16.02 23.26
C ALA A 68 -31.30 15.11 22.92
N GLU A 69 -31.37 14.69 21.67
CA GLU A 69 -32.42 13.84 21.11
C GLU A 69 -32.00 12.36 20.99
N SER A 70 -30.79 12.00 21.44
CA SER A 70 -30.31 10.62 21.40
C SER A 70 -31.20 9.71 22.25
N LYS A 71 -31.62 8.58 21.66
CA LYS A 71 -32.40 7.54 22.33
C LYS A 71 -31.52 6.49 23.01
N ASP A 72 -30.20 6.63 22.91
CA ASP A 72 -29.26 5.71 23.55
C ASP A 72 -29.21 5.95 25.07
N PRO A 73 -29.56 4.96 25.89
CA PRO A 73 -29.60 5.12 27.34
C PRO A 73 -28.24 5.39 27.96
N ARG A 74 -27.14 4.88 27.38
CA ARG A 74 -25.78 5.12 27.87
C ARG A 74 -25.31 6.54 27.52
N VAL A 75 -25.64 7.01 26.31
CA VAL A 75 -25.41 8.42 25.92
C VAL A 75 -26.20 9.37 26.82
N ALA A 76 -27.46 9.06 27.12
CA ALA A 76 -28.29 9.87 28.02
C ALA A 76 -27.74 9.92 29.45
N GLU A 77 -27.22 8.80 29.95
CA GLU A 77 -26.58 8.71 31.28
C GLU A 77 -25.30 9.54 31.36
N LEU A 78 -24.39 9.39 30.40
CA LEU A 78 -23.11 10.08 30.37
C LEU A 78 -23.25 11.57 30.05
N ARG A 79 -24.25 11.95 29.24
CA ARG A 79 -24.60 13.35 28.99
C ARG A 79 -24.94 14.11 30.27
N GLY A 80 -25.60 13.46 31.23
CA GLY A 80 -25.94 14.06 32.53
C GLY A 80 -24.74 14.32 33.44
N LYS A 81 -23.53 13.93 33.02
CA LYS A 81 -22.28 14.01 33.77
C LYS A 81 -21.15 14.69 32.97
N LEU A 82 -21.48 15.50 31.96
CA LEU A 82 -20.50 16.14 31.09
C LEU A 82 -19.60 17.19 31.77
N ASP A 83 -19.91 17.57 33.01
CA ASP A 83 -19.02 18.40 33.83
C ASP A 83 -17.84 17.62 34.43
N ASP A 84 -17.83 16.28 34.27
CA ASP A 84 -16.78 15.36 34.73
C ASP A 84 -15.91 14.89 33.55
N GLU A 85 -14.60 15.04 33.68
CA GLU A 85 -13.61 14.79 32.62
C GLU A 85 -13.53 13.29 32.26
N ASP A 86 -13.68 12.42 33.27
CA ASP A 86 -13.74 10.96 33.07
C ASP A 86 -14.99 10.55 32.30
N SER A 87 -16.15 11.15 32.63
CA SER A 87 -17.41 10.93 31.93
C SER A 87 -17.40 11.45 30.48
N CYS A 88 -16.67 12.54 30.20
CA CYS A 88 -16.42 13.02 28.84
C CYS A 88 -15.61 12.03 28.02
N SER A 89 -14.52 11.50 28.60
CA SER A 89 -13.69 10.49 27.95
C SER A 89 -14.47 9.20 27.69
N GLU A 90 -15.24 8.74 28.67
CA GLU A 90 -16.06 7.54 28.55
C GLU A 90 -17.19 7.70 27.51
N LEU A 91 -17.80 8.88 27.42
CA LEU A 91 -18.78 9.18 26.37
C LEU A 91 -18.12 9.20 25.00
N LEU A 92 -16.94 9.81 24.88
CA LEU A 92 -16.19 9.84 23.63
C LEU A 92 -15.87 8.42 23.13
N ASP A 93 -15.42 7.54 24.02
CA ASP A 93 -15.14 6.14 23.73
C ASP A 93 -16.41 5.35 23.39
N HIS A 94 -17.52 5.60 24.08
CA HIS A 94 -18.80 4.99 23.77
C HIS A 94 -19.30 5.40 22.38
N LEU A 95 -19.21 6.70 22.04
CA LEU A 95 -19.57 7.22 20.72
C LEU A 95 -18.67 6.63 19.61
N ARG A 96 -17.36 6.53 19.85
CA ARG A 96 -16.41 5.87 18.93
C ARG A 96 -16.80 4.42 18.67
N ARG A 97 -17.05 3.66 19.74
CA ARG A 97 -17.27 2.21 19.68
C ARG A 97 -18.59 1.82 19.03
N PHE A 98 -19.68 2.54 19.34
CA PHE A 98 -21.03 2.12 18.93
C PHE A 98 -21.60 2.94 17.77
N TYR A 99 -21.13 4.18 17.59
CA TYR A 99 -21.61 5.11 16.57
C TYR A 99 -20.57 5.38 15.47
N ARG A 100 -19.42 4.71 15.51
CA ARG A 100 -18.37 4.73 14.46
C ARG A 100 -17.83 6.12 14.16
N VAL A 101 -17.68 6.97 15.18
CA VAL A 101 -17.07 8.29 15.03
C VAL A 101 -15.55 8.14 14.85
N ASP A 102 -15.02 8.55 13.69
CA ASP A 102 -13.61 8.36 13.28
C ASP A 102 -12.59 9.05 14.22
N PRO A 103 -11.55 8.34 14.71
CA PRO A 103 -10.42 8.93 15.44
C PRO A 103 -9.68 10.06 14.70
N ARG A 104 -9.69 10.10 13.37
CA ARG A 104 -9.06 11.15 12.56
C ARG A 104 -9.80 12.49 12.66
N LEU A 105 -11.09 12.48 12.99
CA LEU A 105 -11.83 13.68 13.38
C LEU A 105 -11.32 14.24 14.73
N LEU A 106 -10.62 13.43 15.52
CA LEU A 106 -10.05 13.78 16.83
C LEU A 106 -8.53 14.07 16.74
N VAL A 107 -7.81 13.41 15.82
CA VAL A 107 -6.42 13.75 15.42
C VAL A 107 -6.36 15.03 14.57
N ALA A 108 -7.50 15.53 14.08
CA ALA A 108 -7.61 16.84 13.43
C ALA A 108 -7.05 18.00 14.28
N GLY A 109 -6.94 17.84 15.60
CA GLY A 109 -6.24 18.78 16.48
C GLY A 109 -4.70 18.70 16.50
N ARG A 110 -4.07 17.72 15.82
CA ARG A 110 -2.62 17.45 15.85
C ARG A 110 -1.93 17.43 14.47
N VAL A 111 -2.61 17.75 13.37
CA VAL A 111 -1.87 18.18 12.18
C VAL A 111 -1.19 19.50 12.53
N PRO A 112 0.15 19.62 12.42
CA PRO A 112 0.81 20.89 12.64
C PRO A 112 0.09 21.92 11.78
N LYS A 113 -0.42 23.00 12.38
CA LYS A 113 -1.02 24.08 11.60
C LYS A 113 -0.04 24.42 10.48
N PRO A 114 -0.44 24.27 9.20
CA PRO A 114 0.46 24.51 8.10
C PRO A 114 1.02 25.91 8.28
N ARG A 115 2.36 26.02 8.29
CA ARG A 115 2.99 27.34 8.29
C ARG A 115 2.68 27.95 6.93
N PRO A 116 2.19 29.20 6.90
CA PRO A 116 1.89 29.85 5.64
C PRO A 116 3.14 29.84 4.77
N ALA A 117 3.00 29.42 3.52
CA ALA A 117 4.11 29.45 2.57
C ALA A 117 4.54 30.89 2.27
N GLU A 118 5.84 31.09 2.08
CA GLU A 118 6.35 32.33 1.48
C GLU A 118 5.92 32.39 0.01
N VAL A 119 5.33 33.50 -0.41
CA VAL A 119 4.93 33.72 -1.79
C VAL A 119 5.98 34.57 -2.50
N VAL A 120 6.57 34.03 -3.56
CA VAL A 120 7.45 34.76 -4.48
C VAL A 120 6.63 35.12 -5.71
N SER A 121 6.33 36.41 -5.89
CA SER A 121 5.58 36.88 -7.04
C SER A 121 6.47 37.19 -8.24
N PHE A 122 5.94 36.99 -9.46
CA PHE A 122 6.56 37.43 -10.70
C PHE A 122 5.50 37.95 -11.70
N GLU A 123 5.92 38.82 -12.62
CA GLU A 123 5.06 39.33 -13.69
C GLU A 123 5.12 38.40 -14.91
N ARG A 124 3.97 38.02 -15.47
CA ARG A 124 3.92 37.19 -16.69
C ARG A 124 4.45 37.94 -17.91
N GLY A 125 5.08 37.20 -18.82
CA GLY A 125 5.45 37.72 -20.14
C GLY A 125 4.22 38.11 -20.97
N VAL A 126 4.41 39.01 -21.94
CA VAL A 126 3.33 39.55 -22.78
C VAL A 126 2.59 38.43 -23.51
N ALA A 127 3.32 37.43 -24.03
CA ALA A 127 2.71 36.31 -24.72
C ALA A 127 1.91 35.37 -23.80
N ALA A 128 2.37 35.15 -22.57
CA ALA A 128 1.62 34.36 -21.57
C ALA A 128 0.32 35.07 -21.18
N THR A 129 0.36 36.39 -20.99
CA THR A 129 -0.81 37.22 -20.69
C THR A 129 -1.78 37.25 -21.88
N ALA A 130 -1.28 37.31 -23.11
CA ALA A 130 -2.09 37.22 -24.32
C ALA A 130 -2.81 35.87 -24.44
N LEU A 131 -2.10 34.76 -24.17
CA LEU A 131 -2.66 33.41 -24.19
C LEU A 131 -3.73 33.21 -23.11
N GLU A 132 -3.56 33.80 -21.92
CA GLU A 132 -4.59 33.80 -20.89
C GLU A 132 -5.84 34.59 -21.32
N GLY A 133 -5.64 35.76 -21.92
CA GLY A 133 -6.72 36.52 -22.54
C GLY A 133 -7.46 35.70 -23.60
N HIS A 134 -6.71 34.93 -24.40
CA HIS A 134 -7.24 34.03 -25.43
C HIS A 134 -8.05 32.86 -24.84
N LEU A 135 -7.59 32.25 -23.75
CA LEU A 135 -8.34 31.21 -23.02
C LEU A 135 -9.66 31.71 -22.45
N SER A 136 -9.73 32.98 -22.09
CA SER A 136 -10.95 33.62 -21.58
C SER A 136 -12.01 33.84 -22.67
N GLN A 137 -11.65 33.72 -23.96
CA GLN A 137 -12.59 33.81 -25.08
C GLN A 137 -13.37 32.52 -25.32
N LEU A 138 -12.93 31.38 -24.75
CA LEU A 138 -13.64 30.12 -24.90
C LEU A 138 -15.03 30.19 -24.22
N PRO A 139 -16.11 29.73 -24.87
CA PRO A 139 -17.50 29.89 -24.38
C PRO A 139 -17.74 29.10 -23.10
N ALA A 140 -18.32 29.65 -22.02
CA ALA A 140 -18.47 28.95 -20.73
C ALA A 140 -18.81 27.44 -20.86
N PRO A 141 -18.14 26.54 -20.11
CA PRO A 141 -18.29 25.10 -20.33
C PRO A 141 -19.74 24.67 -20.07
N SER A 142 -20.34 24.01 -21.05
CA SER A 142 -21.73 23.51 -21.00
C SER A 142 -21.85 22.14 -20.34
N ASP A 143 -20.72 21.49 -20.08
CA ASP A 143 -20.64 20.11 -19.59
C ASP A 143 -19.36 19.89 -18.73
N PRO A 144 -19.36 18.85 -17.88
CA PRO A 144 -18.27 18.56 -16.96
C PRO A 144 -16.92 18.25 -17.63
N TRP A 145 -16.91 17.75 -18.87
CA TRP A 145 -15.68 17.42 -19.59
C TRP A 145 -15.07 18.67 -20.23
N SER A 146 -15.89 19.58 -20.76
CA SER A 146 -15.44 20.92 -21.16
C SER A 146 -14.84 21.71 -19.98
N ALA A 147 -15.42 21.59 -18.79
CA ALA A 147 -14.89 22.23 -17.58
C ALA A 147 -13.52 21.64 -17.19
N ARG A 148 -13.40 20.31 -17.17
CA ARG A 148 -12.11 19.61 -16.91
C ARG A 148 -11.06 19.93 -17.96
N TRP A 149 -11.43 20.01 -19.23
CA TRP A 149 -10.52 20.38 -20.32
C TRP A 149 -9.95 21.79 -20.13
N ARG A 150 -10.79 22.77 -19.76
CA ARG A 150 -10.32 24.12 -19.42
C ARG A 150 -9.42 24.14 -18.20
N LEU A 151 -9.75 23.35 -17.18
CA LEU A 151 -8.90 23.23 -16.00
C LEU A 151 -7.51 22.71 -16.39
N LEU A 152 -7.43 21.72 -17.28
CA LEU A 152 -6.15 21.24 -17.83
C LEU A 152 -5.41 22.34 -18.60
N LEU A 153 -6.09 23.15 -19.41
CA LEU A 153 -5.45 24.29 -20.10
C LEU A 153 -4.93 25.34 -19.11
N ARG A 154 -5.71 25.70 -18.09
CA ARG A 154 -5.28 26.60 -17.01
C ARG A 154 -4.10 26.01 -16.23
N GLN A 155 -4.08 24.70 -15.99
CA GLN A 155 -2.92 23.99 -15.43
C GLN A 155 -1.69 24.08 -16.32
N GLY A 156 -1.86 23.88 -17.63
CA GLY A 156 -0.76 24.00 -18.60
C GLY A 156 -0.11 25.39 -18.60
N LEU A 157 -0.89 26.45 -18.37
CA LEU A 157 -0.35 27.81 -18.17
C LEU A 157 0.56 27.93 -16.95
N LEU A 158 0.35 27.11 -15.92
CA LEU A 158 1.21 27.09 -14.74
C LEU A 158 2.52 26.32 -15.02
N GLY A 159 2.46 25.29 -15.85
CA GLY A 159 3.60 24.44 -16.21
C GLY A 159 4.56 25.06 -17.22
N GLY A 160 4.07 25.91 -18.13
CA GLY A 160 4.88 26.65 -19.10
C GLY A 160 4.49 26.38 -20.55
N ALA A 161 5.20 27.04 -21.48
CA ALA A 161 4.89 27.01 -22.91
C ALA A 161 4.88 25.59 -23.51
N GLU A 162 5.81 24.71 -23.09
CA GLU A 162 5.85 23.34 -23.62
C GLU A 162 4.65 22.49 -23.19
N GLU A 163 4.20 22.66 -21.94
CA GLU A 163 3.10 21.86 -21.39
C GLU A 163 1.76 22.27 -22.01
N ILE A 164 1.51 23.57 -22.14
CA ILE A 164 0.33 24.06 -22.85
C ILE A 164 0.38 23.65 -24.34
N ASN A 165 1.54 23.69 -25.00
CA ASN A 165 1.66 23.24 -26.40
C ASN A 165 1.27 21.76 -26.55
N ALA A 166 1.73 20.92 -25.61
CA ALA A 166 1.38 19.51 -25.60
C ALA A 166 -0.13 19.29 -25.43
N LEU A 167 -0.79 20.08 -24.56
CA LEU A 167 -2.25 20.04 -24.40
C LEU A 167 -2.96 20.48 -25.68
N LEU A 168 -2.59 21.60 -26.27
CA LEU A 168 -3.18 22.09 -27.53
C LEU A 168 -3.04 21.05 -28.66
N ALA A 169 -1.88 20.39 -28.77
CA ALA A 169 -1.64 19.33 -29.73
C ALA A 169 -2.53 18.08 -29.49
N VAL A 170 -2.71 17.68 -28.22
CA VAL A 170 -3.62 16.59 -27.85
C VAL A 170 -5.06 16.94 -28.23
N ARG A 171 -5.48 18.19 -28.03
CA ARG A 171 -6.83 18.64 -28.39
C ARG A 171 -7.06 18.72 -29.88
N ALA A 172 -6.11 19.27 -30.64
CA ALA A 172 -6.18 19.28 -32.10
C ALA A 172 -6.33 17.86 -32.67
N ARG A 173 -5.60 16.91 -32.10
CA ARG A 173 -5.74 15.49 -32.45
C ARG A 173 -7.10 14.91 -32.06
N ALA A 174 -7.61 15.26 -30.87
CA ALA A 174 -8.92 14.79 -30.42
C ALA A 174 -10.06 15.30 -31.32
N LEU A 175 -10.00 16.56 -31.77
CA LEU A 175 -10.95 17.13 -32.73
C LEU A 175 -10.94 16.34 -34.05
N ALA A 176 -9.74 16.00 -34.55
CA ALA A 176 -9.58 15.20 -35.76
C ALA A 176 -10.06 13.74 -35.59
N GLU A 177 -9.96 13.16 -34.39
CA GLU A 177 -10.41 11.79 -34.06
C GLU A 177 -11.93 11.71 -33.79
N GLY A 178 -12.58 12.84 -33.51
CA GLY A 178 -14.01 12.94 -33.17
C GLY A 178 -14.25 13.02 -31.65
N CYS A 179 -14.75 14.17 -31.19
CA CYS A 179 -15.02 14.47 -29.78
C CYS A 179 -16.41 14.00 -29.30
N GLY A 180 -16.64 14.07 -27.98
CA GLY A 180 -17.90 13.71 -27.32
C GLY A 180 -18.00 12.24 -26.90
N GLN A 181 -16.90 11.49 -26.98
CA GLN A 181 -16.85 10.08 -26.61
C GLN A 181 -16.40 9.92 -25.16
N VAL A 182 -17.35 9.70 -24.25
CA VAL A 182 -17.05 9.43 -22.84
C VAL A 182 -16.76 7.94 -22.66
N ARG A 183 -15.56 7.60 -22.20
CA ARG A 183 -15.19 6.22 -21.87
C ARG A 183 -15.79 5.81 -20.51
N PRO A 184 -16.31 4.57 -20.37
CA PRO A 184 -16.67 4.04 -19.06
C PRO A 184 -15.50 4.12 -18.08
N GLY A 185 -15.77 4.55 -16.84
CA GLY A 185 -14.74 4.70 -15.80
C GLY A 185 -13.85 5.94 -15.90
N LEU A 186 -14.02 6.82 -16.90
CA LEU A 186 -13.23 8.05 -17.03
C LEU A 186 -13.36 8.97 -15.81
N ARG A 187 -14.57 9.04 -15.22
CA ARG A 187 -14.83 9.80 -13.99
C ARG A 187 -14.03 9.24 -12.82
N ALA A 188 -14.15 7.93 -12.57
CA ALA A 188 -13.38 7.25 -11.52
C ALA A 188 -11.86 7.39 -11.71
N ALA A 189 -11.37 7.35 -12.95
CA ALA A 189 -9.95 7.55 -13.25
C ALA A 189 -9.46 8.98 -12.97
N TRP A 190 -10.31 10.00 -13.17
CA TRP A 190 -10.03 11.37 -12.78
C TRP A 190 -9.99 11.53 -11.26
N ASP A 191 -10.96 10.93 -10.58
CA ASP A 191 -11.09 11.01 -9.12
C ASP A 191 -9.96 10.25 -8.40
N ALA A 192 -9.33 9.25 -9.06
CA ALA A 192 -8.28 8.41 -8.49
C ALA A 192 -6.85 9.01 -8.48
N ALA A 193 -6.64 10.23 -8.98
CA ALA A 193 -5.34 10.90 -9.05
C ALA A 193 -4.23 10.03 -9.72
N PRO A 194 -4.24 9.88 -11.06
CA PRO A 194 -3.41 8.93 -11.79
C PRO A 194 -1.90 9.13 -11.59
N SER A 195 -1.14 8.03 -11.74
CA SER A 195 0.32 8.08 -11.90
C SER A 195 0.73 8.87 -13.15
N ALA A 196 1.99 9.30 -13.25
CA ALA A 196 2.46 10.12 -14.37
C ALA A 196 2.19 9.51 -15.78
N GLY A 197 2.24 8.17 -15.89
CA GLY A 197 1.90 7.47 -17.14
C GLY A 197 0.40 7.45 -17.43
N GLU A 198 -0.41 7.24 -16.39
CA GLU A 198 -1.88 7.29 -16.46
C GLU A 198 -2.39 8.72 -16.72
N SER A 199 -1.67 9.76 -16.26
CA SER A 199 -1.99 11.16 -16.51
C SER A 199 -1.99 11.51 -18.01
N ARG A 200 -1.06 10.98 -18.81
CA ARG A 200 -1.05 11.22 -20.27
C ARG A 200 -2.27 10.60 -20.95
N ALA A 201 -2.64 9.37 -20.55
CA ALA A 201 -3.82 8.69 -21.07
C ALA A 201 -5.11 9.43 -20.67
N LEU A 202 -5.19 9.87 -19.42
CA LEU A 202 -6.33 10.61 -18.88
C LEU A 202 -6.53 11.95 -19.60
N VAL A 203 -5.46 12.72 -19.80
CA VAL A 203 -5.49 13.98 -20.57
C VAL A 203 -6.05 13.75 -21.97
N ARG A 204 -5.59 12.70 -22.66
CA ARG A 204 -6.14 12.34 -23.99
C ARG A 204 -7.62 11.98 -23.92
N TRP A 205 -8.04 11.21 -22.92
CA TRP A 205 -9.45 10.82 -22.78
C TRP A 205 -10.35 12.01 -22.45
N ILE A 206 -9.90 12.95 -21.64
CA ILE A 206 -10.65 14.19 -21.36
C ILE A 206 -10.75 15.05 -22.62
N ALA A 207 -9.65 15.17 -23.37
CA ALA A 207 -9.65 15.87 -24.65
C ALA A 207 -10.59 15.23 -25.69
N LEU A 208 -10.81 13.91 -25.65
CA LEU A 208 -11.79 13.23 -26.49
C LEU A 208 -13.23 13.35 -25.96
N ALA A 209 -13.40 13.34 -24.63
CA ALA A 209 -14.71 13.41 -23.99
C ALA A 209 -15.34 14.81 -24.07
N ALA A 210 -14.53 15.87 -23.98
CA ALA A 210 -15.03 17.24 -24.07
C ALA A 210 -15.57 17.53 -25.49
N PRO A 211 -16.83 17.99 -25.64
CA PRO A 211 -17.38 18.36 -26.95
C PRO A 211 -16.58 19.51 -27.58
N ALA A 212 -16.62 19.60 -28.91
CA ALA A 212 -15.95 20.69 -29.63
C ALA A 212 -16.67 22.02 -29.39
N ALA A 213 -15.92 23.08 -29.07
CA ALA A 213 -16.45 24.43 -29.04
C ALA A 213 -16.63 24.98 -30.47
N PRO A 214 -17.53 25.95 -30.69
CA PRO A 214 -17.60 26.67 -31.96
C PRO A 214 -16.24 27.26 -32.33
N ASP A 215 -15.81 27.05 -33.58
CA ASP A 215 -14.56 27.55 -34.15
C ASP A 215 -13.28 27.15 -33.37
N GLU A 216 -13.32 26.06 -32.60
CA GLU A 216 -12.21 25.64 -31.73
C GLU A 216 -10.90 25.35 -32.51
N GLU A 217 -10.97 24.86 -33.75
CA GLU A 217 -9.78 24.62 -34.57
C GLU A 217 -9.03 25.91 -34.90
N ALA A 218 -9.75 26.99 -35.23
CA ALA A 218 -9.17 28.30 -35.46
C ALA A 218 -8.60 28.88 -34.15
N TRP A 219 -9.35 28.73 -33.05
CA TRP A 219 -8.91 29.13 -31.72
C TRP A 219 -7.60 28.43 -31.31
N LEU A 220 -7.47 27.12 -31.57
CA LEU A 220 -6.25 26.34 -31.27
C LEU A 220 -5.05 26.82 -32.08
N ALA A 221 -5.25 27.18 -33.35
CA ALA A 221 -4.17 27.70 -34.19
C ALA A 221 -3.60 29.02 -33.63
N GLU A 222 -4.47 29.95 -33.26
CA GLU A 222 -4.08 31.22 -32.63
C GLU A 222 -3.44 30.99 -31.25
N ALA A 223 -3.99 30.07 -30.44
CA ALA A 223 -3.40 29.69 -29.16
C ALA A 223 -1.97 29.17 -29.34
N SER A 224 -1.72 28.32 -30.34
CA SER A 224 -0.38 27.82 -30.66
C SER A 224 0.60 28.94 -31.04
N GLU A 225 0.16 29.98 -31.75
CA GLU A 225 1.02 31.14 -32.05
C GLU A 225 1.44 31.89 -30.78
N HIS A 226 0.50 32.12 -29.85
CA HIS A 226 0.81 32.72 -28.55
C HIS A 226 1.77 31.86 -27.72
N VAL A 227 1.59 30.54 -27.73
CA VAL A 227 2.49 29.60 -27.05
C VAL A 227 3.91 29.64 -27.62
N MET A 228 4.04 29.72 -28.94
CA MET A 228 5.34 29.86 -29.61
C MET A 228 6.01 31.20 -29.28
N ALA A 229 5.23 32.29 -29.22
CA ALA A 229 5.74 33.59 -28.77
C ALA A 229 6.22 33.51 -27.31
N TRP A 230 5.46 32.86 -26.44
CA TRP A 230 5.82 32.68 -25.03
C TRP A 230 7.08 31.83 -24.84
N ALA A 231 7.24 30.75 -25.62
CA ALA A 231 8.46 29.94 -25.60
C ALA A 231 9.72 30.77 -25.92
N ASN A 232 9.61 31.81 -26.75
CA ASN A 232 10.71 32.70 -27.12
C ASN A 232 11.01 33.80 -26.08
N GLU A 233 10.01 34.21 -25.29
CA GLU A 233 10.18 35.22 -24.23
C GLU A 233 10.96 34.69 -23.01
N GLY A 234 11.06 33.35 -22.87
CA GLY A 234 11.71 32.68 -21.76
C GLY A 234 10.78 32.51 -20.55
N ALA A 235 11.22 31.69 -19.58
CA ALA A 235 10.41 31.29 -18.45
C ALA A 235 10.58 32.24 -17.25
N ALA A 236 9.83 33.34 -17.22
CA ALA A 236 9.83 34.34 -16.13
C ALA A 236 9.70 33.70 -14.72
N ARG A 237 8.92 32.62 -14.62
CA ARG A 237 8.75 31.80 -13.41
C ARG A 237 10.06 31.15 -12.96
N ILE A 238 10.84 30.57 -13.89
CA ILE A 238 12.14 29.97 -13.62
C ILE A 238 13.13 31.06 -13.19
N VAL A 239 13.11 32.22 -13.85
CA VAL A 239 13.94 33.36 -13.47
C VAL A 239 13.65 33.80 -12.03
N ALA A 240 12.38 33.96 -11.67
CA ALA A 240 11.98 34.30 -10.31
C ALA A 240 12.42 33.25 -9.28
N ALA A 241 12.32 31.96 -9.64
CA ALA A 241 12.79 30.86 -8.81
C ALA A 241 14.29 30.89 -8.56
N VAL A 242 15.07 31.04 -9.62
CA VAL A 242 16.53 31.12 -9.56
C VAL A 242 16.95 32.35 -8.75
N SER A 243 16.36 33.52 -9.00
CA SER A 243 16.66 34.73 -8.23
C SER A 243 16.26 34.66 -6.76
N TRP A 244 15.26 33.85 -6.42
CA TRP A 244 14.94 33.56 -5.01
C TRP A 244 15.97 32.60 -4.40
N LEU A 245 16.34 31.53 -5.10
CA LEU A 245 17.35 30.56 -4.66
C LEU A 245 18.72 31.22 -4.43
N GLU A 246 19.17 32.08 -5.35
CA GLU A 246 20.43 32.81 -5.24
C GLU A 246 20.47 33.66 -3.97
N ARG A 247 19.38 34.39 -3.66
CA ARG A 247 19.26 35.18 -2.43
C ARG A 247 19.23 34.30 -1.19
N HIS A 248 18.40 33.25 -1.20
CA HIS A 248 18.28 32.32 -0.07
C HIS A 248 19.64 31.69 0.29
N PHE A 249 20.41 31.25 -0.70
CA PHE A 249 21.73 30.66 -0.45
C PHE A 249 22.81 31.71 -0.14
N ALA A 250 22.75 32.91 -0.72
CA ALA A 250 23.64 34.01 -0.34
C ALA A 250 23.49 34.42 1.14
N ASP A 251 22.27 34.30 1.67
CA ASP A 251 21.95 34.57 3.08
C ASP A 251 22.28 33.40 4.02
N GLY A 252 22.91 32.32 3.52
CA GLY A 252 23.25 31.13 4.30
C GLY A 252 22.05 30.22 4.58
N GLY A 253 21.06 30.23 3.70
CA GLY A 253 19.87 29.40 3.78
C GLY A 253 20.16 27.90 3.74
N ALA A 254 19.27 27.11 4.36
CA ALA A 254 19.35 25.66 4.40
C ALA A 254 19.02 25.01 3.04
N SER A 255 19.18 23.68 2.94
CA SER A 255 18.89 22.93 1.72
C SER A 255 17.44 23.07 1.24
N VAL A 256 17.27 23.13 -0.07
CA VAL A 256 15.99 23.36 -0.73
C VAL A 256 15.63 22.14 -1.59
N ARG A 257 14.38 21.71 -1.51
CA ARG A 257 13.74 20.89 -2.54
C ARG A 257 12.89 21.78 -3.42
N LEU A 258 13.19 21.81 -4.72
CA LEU A 258 12.40 22.51 -5.72
C LEU A 258 11.52 21.52 -6.47
N GLU A 259 10.21 21.63 -6.27
CA GLU A 259 9.19 20.84 -6.95
C GLU A 259 8.77 21.52 -8.26
N VAL A 260 8.89 20.76 -9.34
CA VAL A 260 8.47 21.17 -10.69
C VAL A 260 7.24 20.37 -11.07
N SER A 261 6.11 21.05 -11.24
CA SER A 261 4.91 20.46 -11.86
C SER A 261 5.13 20.36 -13.37
N GLY A 262 4.92 19.18 -13.97
CA GLY A 262 4.93 19.04 -15.43
C GLY A 262 5.80 17.90 -15.97
N GLN A 263 5.99 17.90 -17.29
CA GLN A 263 6.75 16.86 -18.00
C GLN A 263 8.28 16.97 -17.79
N ALA A 264 8.99 15.88 -18.06
CA ALA A 264 10.44 15.75 -17.87
C ALA A 264 11.27 16.90 -18.51
N LYS A 265 10.86 17.40 -19.68
CA LYS A 265 11.55 18.49 -20.37
C LYS A 265 11.52 19.82 -19.61
N GLY A 266 10.42 20.13 -18.93
CA GLY A 266 10.32 21.32 -18.09
C GLY A 266 11.29 21.26 -16.91
N LEU A 267 11.48 20.06 -16.36
CA LEU A 267 12.46 19.83 -15.30
C LEU A 267 13.90 20.02 -15.80
N ASP A 268 14.23 19.57 -17.01
CA ASP A 268 15.58 19.76 -17.58
C ASP A 268 15.93 21.26 -17.74
N LEU A 269 14.98 22.09 -18.16
CA LEU A 269 15.15 23.54 -18.26
C LEU A 269 15.38 24.19 -16.88
N VAL A 270 14.62 23.77 -15.87
CA VAL A 270 14.79 24.25 -14.49
C VAL A 270 16.15 23.83 -13.94
N VAL A 271 16.55 22.58 -14.16
CA VAL A 271 17.85 22.05 -13.72
C VAL A 271 18.98 22.84 -14.38
N ALA A 272 18.93 23.06 -15.70
CA ALA A 272 19.93 23.83 -16.42
C ALA A 272 20.06 25.25 -15.84
N ALA A 273 18.93 25.95 -15.64
CA ALA A 273 18.94 27.30 -15.07
C ALA A 273 19.49 27.34 -13.63
N CYS A 274 19.17 26.34 -12.80
CA CYS A 274 19.72 26.24 -11.45
C CYS A 274 21.22 25.89 -11.44
N VAL A 275 21.67 25.03 -12.36
CA VAL A 275 23.09 24.68 -12.53
C VAL A 275 23.90 25.89 -12.99
N ASP A 276 23.37 26.68 -13.91
CA ASP A 276 24.03 27.91 -14.39
C ASP A 276 24.18 28.95 -13.26
N ALA A 277 23.21 29.03 -12.35
CA ALA A 277 23.21 30.00 -11.25
C ALA A 277 24.00 29.53 -10.02
N LEU A 278 23.88 28.25 -9.63
CA LEU A 278 24.41 27.72 -8.37
C LEU A 278 25.65 26.81 -8.55
N GLY A 279 25.89 26.33 -9.77
CA GLY A 279 26.93 25.36 -10.10
C GLY A 279 26.46 23.90 -10.07
N ALA A 280 27.08 23.06 -10.90
CA ALA A 280 26.70 21.64 -11.06
C ALA A 280 26.87 20.79 -9.78
N ASP A 281 27.77 21.19 -8.89
CA ASP A 281 28.01 20.48 -7.63
C ASP A 281 26.89 20.75 -6.61
N ALA A 282 26.20 21.88 -6.74
CA ALA A 282 25.16 22.35 -5.84
C ALA A 282 23.77 21.77 -6.13
N VAL A 283 23.57 21.21 -7.33
CA VAL A 283 22.25 20.79 -7.83
C VAL A 283 22.24 19.29 -8.12
N SER A 284 21.23 18.62 -7.57
CA SER A 284 20.86 17.25 -7.91
C SER A 284 19.46 17.24 -8.52
N SER A 285 19.18 16.30 -9.43
CA SER A 285 17.88 16.21 -10.11
C SER A 285 17.27 14.81 -10.03
N CYS A 286 15.96 14.76 -9.83
CA CYS A 286 15.15 13.55 -9.76
C CYS A 286 13.89 13.70 -10.65
N PRO A 287 14.01 13.49 -11.97
CA PRO A 287 12.88 13.36 -12.89
C PRO A 287 11.99 12.16 -12.51
N ALA A 288 10.73 12.21 -12.93
CA ALA A 288 9.78 11.12 -12.68
C ALA A 288 10.18 9.80 -13.36
N GLU A 289 10.86 9.87 -14.50
CA GLU A 289 11.22 8.72 -15.36
C GLU A 289 12.58 8.09 -15.02
N GLN A 290 13.32 8.62 -14.05
CA GLN A 290 14.60 8.02 -13.62
C GLN A 290 14.41 6.62 -13.02
N SER A 291 15.41 5.75 -13.24
CA SER A 291 15.48 4.46 -12.57
C SER A 291 15.58 4.62 -11.05
N GLU A 292 15.16 3.61 -10.29
CA GLU A 292 15.27 3.64 -8.83
C GLU A 292 16.71 3.84 -8.34
N VAL A 293 17.69 3.33 -9.10
CA VAL A 293 19.13 3.49 -8.79
C VAL A 293 19.56 4.95 -8.95
N GLU A 294 19.24 5.59 -10.07
CA GLU A 294 19.57 6.99 -10.31
C GLU A 294 18.89 7.92 -9.31
N ARG A 295 17.63 7.61 -8.97
CA ARG A 295 16.88 8.33 -7.93
C ARG A 295 17.56 8.18 -6.57
N ALA A 296 17.94 6.96 -6.19
CA ALA A 296 18.63 6.72 -4.92
C ALA A 296 19.97 7.46 -4.86
N ASP A 297 20.72 7.48 -5.96
CA ASP A 297 21.98 8.22 -6.07
C ASP A 297 21.77 9.73 -5.96
N ALA A 298 20.77 10.29 -6.64
CA ALA A 298 20.43 11.72 -6.57
C ALA A 298 20.05 12.16 -5.15
N LEU A 299 19.29 11.31 -4.43
CA LEU A 299 18.90 11.54 -3.04
C LEU A 299 20.07 11.38 -2.07
N ARG A 300 20.88 10.35 -2.25
CA ARG A 300 22.10 10.14 -1.46
C ARG A 300 23.01 11.36 -1.58
N ARG A 301 23.19 11.87 -2.80
CA ARG A 301 24.00 13.06 -3.08
C ARG A 301 23.47 14.28 -2.33
N PHE A 302 22.16 14.54 -2.38
CA PHE A 302 21.52 15.64 -1.68
C PHE A 302 21.61 15.53 -0.14
N ARG A 303 21.62 14.31 0.41
CA ARG A 303 21.69 14.06 1.85
C ARG A 303 23.11 14.12 2.41
N GLU A 304 24.06 13.49 1.71
CA GLU A 304 25.39 13.22 2.22
C GLU A 304 26.43 14.26 1.78
N GLU A 305 26.26 14.87 0.60
CA GLU A 305 27.23 15.82 0.07
C GLU A 305 26.90 17.23 0.52
N ALA A 306 27.75 17.80 1.38
CA ALA A 306 27.58 19.16 1.89
C ALA A 306 27.55 20.25 0.80
N THR A 307 28.07 19.95 -0.39
CA THR A 307 28.01 20.85 -1.56
C THR A 307 26.64 20.84 -2.23
N CYS A 308 25.87 19.76 -2.13
CA CYS A 308 24.59 19.60 -2.83
C CYS A 308 23.43 20.22 -2.02
N VAL A 309 23.17 21.50 -2.24
CA VAL A 309 22.17 22.27 -1.48
C VAL A 309 20.78 22.33 -2.10
N LEU A 310 20.62 21.90 -3.37
CA LEU A 310 19.36 21.93 -4.11
C LEU A 310 19.03 20.57 -4.73
N LEU A 311 17.82 20.07 -4.46
CA LEU A 311 17.23 18.94 -5.18
C LEU A 311 16.06 19.42 -6.04
N VAL A 312 16.19 19.30 -7.36
CA VAL A 312 15.10 19.58 -8.31
C VAL A 312 14.37 18.29 -8.64
N CYS A 313 13.09 18.19 -8.30
CA CYS A 313 12.33 16.96 -8.52
C CYS A 313 10.96 17.21 -9.15
N ALA A 314 10.46 16.21 -9.86
CA ALA A 314 9.07 16.22 -10.31
C ALA A 314 8.12 16.24 -9.10
N ALA A 315 7.08 17.08 -9.17
CA ALA A 315 6.03 17.11 -8.15
C ALA A 315 5.44 15.71 -7.99
N GLY A 316 5.54 15.13 -6.79
CA GLY A 316 5.18 13.71 -6.62
C GLY A 316 6.26 12.87 -5.93
N ALA A 317 7.54 13.21 -6.10
CA ALA A 317 8.64 12.43 -5.52
C ALA A 317 8.67 12.56 -3.98
N THR A 318 8.64 11.43 -3.27
CA THR A 318 8.64 11.38 -1.80
C THR A 318 10.05 11.57 -1.25
N THR A 319 10.28 12.64 -0.50
CA THR A 319 11.45 12.81 0.38
C THR A 319 11.03 13.59 1.63
N GLU A 320 11.50 13.22 2.81
CA GLU A 320 11.06 13.86 4.08
C GLU A 320 12.09 14.86 4.64
N GLU A 321 13.19 15.13 3.93
CA GLU A 321 14.41 15.68 4.56
C GLU A 321 14.86 17.07 4.07
N ALA A 322 14.03 17.81 3.32
CA ALA A 322 14.39 19.17 2.93
C ALA A 322 13.95 20.19 4.00
N ALA A 323 14.83 21.11 4.38
CA ALA A 323 14.52 22.19 5.32
C ALA A 323 13.51 23.20 4.71
N VAL A 324 13.59 23.39 3.39
CA VAL A 324 12.68 24.23 2.61
C VAL A 324 12.13 23.45 1.42
N VAL A 325 10.82 23.55 1.21
CA VAL A 325 10.15 23.00 0.03
C VAL A 325 9.63 24.17 -0.80
N ALA A 326 10.27 24.40 -1.94
CA ALA A 326 9.85 25.39 -2.92
C ALA A 326 9.05 24.71 -4.05
N SER A 327 7.92 25.28 -4.44
CA SER A 327 7.13 24.80 -5.57
C SER A 327 7.06 25.86 -6.67
N LEU A 328 7.36 25.48 -7.91
CA LEU A 328 7.26 26.37 -9.06
C LEU A 328 5.81 26.71 -9.42
N SER A 329 4.85 25.89 -9.01
CA SER A 329 3.43 26.15 -9.22
C SER A 329 2.64 25.83 -7.96
N PRO A 330 1.43 26.38 -7.79
CA PRO A 330 0.51 25.81 -6.83
C PRO A 330 0.17 24.38 -7.25
N PRO A 331 0.03 23.44 -6.29
CA PRO A 331 -0.47 22.12 -6.59
C PRO A 331 -1.89 22.25 -7.14
N VAL A 332 -2.17 21.58 -8.26
CA VAL A 332 -3.49 21.68 -8.88
C VAL A 332 -4.29 20.43 -8.64
N GLY A 333 -5.46 20.62 -8.05
CA GLY A 333 -6.33 19.56 -7.59
C GLY A 333 -6.08 19.20 -6.12
N PRO A 334 -7.10 18.65 -5.45
CA PRO A 334 -7.08 18.37 -4.03
C PRO A 334 -5.94 17.46 -3.58
N PHE A 335 -5.81 16.30 -4.23
CA PHE A 335 -4.81 15.31 -3.85
C PHE A 335 -3.38 15.84 -3.98
N ALA A 336 -3.12 16.67 -5.00
CA ALA A 336 -1.83 17.33 -5.15
C ALA A 336 -1.61 18.36 -4.03
N ALA A 337 -2.64 19.11 -3.63
CA ALA A 337 -2.56 20.12 -2.57
C ALA A 337 -2.38 19.49 -1.18
N ALA A 338 -3.18 18.48 -0.86
CA ALA A 338 -3.06 17.71 0.38
C ALA A 338 -1.68 17.02 0.47
N ARG A 339 -1.24 16.33 -0.59
CA ARG A 339 0.10 15.71 -0.62
C ARG A 339 1.23 16.74 -0.53
N ALA A 340 1.10 17.89 -1.18
CA ALA A 340 2.09 18.95 -1.08
C ALA A 340 2.21 19.48 0.35
N LEU A 341 1.10 19.64 1.07
CA LEU A 341 1.11 20.05 2.48
C LEU A 341 1.62 18.96 3.42
N GLU A 342 1.19 17.70 3.25
CA GLU A 342 1.69 16.57 4.03
C GLU A 342 3.21 16.45 3.90
N ARG A 343 3.74 16.59 2.67
CA ARG A 343 5.18 16.52 2.39
C ARG A 343 5.96 17.76 2.81
N ARG A 344 5.30 18.91 2.95
CA ARG A 344 5.91 20.07 3.59
C ARG A 344 6.12 19.78 5.06
N GLY A 345 5.26 18.99 5.72
CA GLY A 345 5.43 18.59 7.11
C GLY A 345 5.72 19.79 8.02
N ALA A 346 6.89 19.81 8.67
CA ALA A 346 7.39 20.93 9.47
C ALA A 346 8.29 21.92 8.71
N SER A 347 8.64 21.62 7.46
CA SER A 347 9.54 22.41 6.61
C SER A 347 8.92 23.74 6.21
N ARG A 348 9.76 24.73 5.90
CA ARG A 348 9.31 26.03 5.38
C ARG A 348 8.82 25.84 3.94
N GLY A 349 7.58 26.23 3.66
CA GLY A 349 7.02 26.23 2.31
C GLY A 349 7.35 27.52 1.57
N VAL A 350 7.66 27.42 0.28
CA VAL A 350 7.82 28.55 -0.63
C VAL A 350 7.03 28.22 -1.91
N VAL A 351 6.26 29.18 -2.43
CA VAL A 351 5.52 29.01 -3.68
C VAL A 351 5.78 30.19 -4.59
N ILE A 352 6.06 29.89 -5.85
CA ILE A 352 6.33 30.88 -6.89
C ILE A 352 5.08 31.07 -7.72
N LEU A 353 4.48 32.25 -7.61
CA LEU A 353 3.17 32.56 -8.20
C LEU A 353 3.30 33.75 -9.14
N SER A 354 2.52 33.76 -10.21
CA SER A 354 2.38 34.98 -11.00
C SER A 354 1.39 35.97 -10.37
N ASP A 355 1.26 37.12 -11.00
CA ASP A 355 0.24 38.13 -10.74
C ASP A 355 -1.19 37.71 -11.18
N ASP A 356 -1.35 36.52 -11.76
CA ASP A 356 -2.66 35.97 -12.16
C ASP A 356 -3.58 35.76 -10.95
N PRO A 357 -4.76 36.41 -10.94
CA PRO A 357 -5.76 36.24 -9.89
C PRO A 357 -6.21 34.80 -9.68
N TRP A 358 -6.24 33.98 -10.74
CA TRP A 358 -6.65 32.58 -10.64
C TRP A 358 -5.58 31.73 -9.95
N GLU A 359 -4.31 31.92 -10.29
CA GLU A 359 -3.19 31.24 -9.65
C GLU A 359 -3.09 31.60 -8.15
N GLN A 360 -3.31 32.87 -7.81
CA GLN A 360 -3.38 33.33 -6.43
C GLN A 360 -4.57 32.72 -5.68
N ALA A 361 -5.76 32.74 -6.27
CA ALA A 361 -6.96 32.15 -5.67
C ALA A 361 -6.79 30.65 -5.44
N LEU A 362 -6.15 29.93 -6.36
CA LEU A 362 -5.84 28.51 -6.22
C LEU A 362 -4.85 28.25 -5.08
N HIS A 363 -3.79 29.06 -4.96
CA HIS A 363 -2.86 28.95 -3.83
C HIS A 363 -3.57 29.23 -2.49
N GLU A 364 -4.33 30.32 -2.41
CA GLU A 364 -5.11 30.65 -1.21
C GLU A 364 -6.08 29.51 -0.85
N LEU A 365 -6.69 28.86 -1.84
CA LEU A 365 -7.59 27.72 -1.62
C LEU A 365 -6.82 26.50 -1.10
N SER A 366 -5.64 26.22 -1.66
CA SER A 366 -4.77 25.13 -1.22
C SER A 366 -4.27 25.29 0.21
N GLU A 367 -3.99 26.52 0.66
CA GLU A 367 -3.57 26.80 2.04
C GLU A 367 -4.75 26.78 3.02
N ARG A 368 -5.94 27.20 2.58
CA ARG A 368 -7.14 27.31 3.44
C ARG A 368 -7.92 26.02 3.62
N ALA A 369 -8.05 25.22 2.57
CA ALA A 369 -8.99 24.11 2.51
C ALA A 369 -8.43 22.90 1.74
N PRO A 370 -7.24 22.39 2.11
CA PRO A 370 -6.58 21.33 1.36
C PRO A 370 -7.38 20.02 1.32
N ARG A 371 -8.24 19.80 2.32
CA ARG A 371 -9.11 18.62 2.44
C ARG A 371 -10.45 18.78 1.75
N GLU A 372 -10.96 20.01 1.62
CA GLU A 372 -12.29 20.28 1.05
C GLU A 372 -12.29 20.27 -0.49
N LEU A 373 -11.11 20.45 -1.09
CA LEU A 373 -10.91 20.37 -2.53
C LEU A 373 -11.39 19.02 -3.12
N ASP A 374 -11.36 17.91 -2.36
CA ASP A 374 -11.79 16.57 -2.81
C ASP A 374 -13.31 16.51 -2.99
N ALA A 375 -14.05 16.95 -1.96
CA ALA A 375 -15.50 17.03 -2.01
C ALA A 375 -15.99 18.04 -3.06
N TRP A 376 -15.21 19.09 -3.31
CA TRP A 376 -15.54 20.12 -4.30
C TRP A 376 -15.21 19.71 -5.73
N ALA A 377 -14.09 19.02 -5.98
CA ALA A 377 -13.79 18.48 -7.31
C ALA A 377 -14.80 17.42 -7.75
N ALA A 378 -15.48 16.76 -6.81
CA ALA A 378 -16.60 15.86 -7.09
C ALA A 378 -17.91 16.57 -7.47
N ARG A 379 -18.07 17.86 -7.12
CA ARG A 379 -19.24 18.69 -7.43
C ARG A 379 -19.07 19.37 -8.80
N GLU A 380 -19.98 19.05 -9.71
CA GLU A 380 -19.97 19.52 -11.10
C GLU A 380 -20.08 21.05 -11.21
N GLU A 381 -20.90 21.68 -10.37
CA GLU A 381 -21.06 23.14 -10.30
C GLU A 381 -19.78 23.84 -9.83
N THR A 382 -19.06 23.24 -8.89
CA THR A 382 -17.78 23.78 -8.40
C THR A 382 -16.70 23.69 -9.47
N LEU A 383 -16.60 22.58 -10.21
CA LEU A 383 -15.66 22.43 -11.33
C LEU A 383 -15.87 23.50 -12.41
N VAL A 384 -17.12 23.81 -12.77
CA VAL A 384 -17.46 24.87 -13.72
C VAL A 384 -17.02 26.24 -13.20
N GLY A 385 -17.23 26.51 -11.90
CA GLY A 385 -16.75 27.72 -11.23
C GLY A 385 -15.23 27.87 -11.21
N MET A 386 -14.51 26.80 -10.82
CA MET A 386 -13.05 26.74 -10.81
C MET A 386 -12.43 26.96 -12.20
N ALA A 387 -13.11 26.51 -13.26
CA ALA A 387 -12.64 26.67 -14.64
C ALA A 387 -12.85 28.07 -15.21
N THR A 388 -13.64 28.93 -14.56
CA THR A 388 -14.15 30.19 -15.15
C THR A 388 -13.72 31.46 -14.43
N SER A 389 -13.58 31.47 -13.08
CA SER A 389 -13.22 32.70 -12.36
C SER A 389 -12.49 32.48 -11.03
N ALA A 390 -11.53 33.37 -10.75
CA ALA A 390 -10.85 33.48 -9.46
C ALA A 390 -11.80 33.87 -8.31
N GLU A 391 -12.83 34.68 -8.60
CA GLU A 391 -13.83 35.08 -7.59
C GLU A 391 -14.64 33.87 -7.12
N THR A 392 -14.96 32.96 -8.04
CA THR A 392 -15.68 31.73 -7.70
C THR A 392 -14.83 30.79 -6.83
N LEU A 393 -13.52 30.69 -7.09
CA LEU A 393 -12.59 29.96 -6.22
C LEU A 393 -12.56 30.53 -4.79
N ARG A 394 -12.56 31.86 -4.64
CA ARG A 394 -12.55 32.53 -3.33
C ARG A 394 -13.88 32.44 -2.59
N ALA A 395 -14.98 32.22 -3.31
CA ALA A 395 -16.33 32.17 -2.76
C ALA A 395 -16.78 30.76 -2.31
N LEU A 396 -15.93 29.73 -2.44
CA LEU A 396 -16.28 28.37 -2.01
C LEU A 396 -16.48 28.30 -0.49
N PRO A 397 -17.61 27.76 0.00
CA PRO A 397 -17.98 27.77 1.42
C PRO A 397 -17.13 26.82 2.25
N GLN A 398 -16.67 27.25 3.42
CA GLN A 398 -15.92 26.43 4.39
C GLN A 398 -16.87 25.49 5.15
N GLY A 399 -16.55 24.19 5.25
CA GLY A 399 -17.05 23.31 6.31
C GLY A 399 -17.95 22.13 5.93
N GLU A 400 -18.33 21.91 4.67
CA GLU A 400 -19.25 20.79 4.31
C GLU A 400 -18.53 19.48 3.91
N ALA A 401 -17.22 19.51 3.71
CA ALA A 401 -16.47 18.40 3.10
C ALA A 401 -15.97 17.37 4.11
N ASP A 402 -15.72 17.78 5.36
CA ASP A 402 -15.20 16.89 6.41
C ASP A 402 -16.19 15.76 6.72
N ASP A 403 -17.50 16.04 6.68
CA ASP A 403 -18.56 15.04 6.89
C ASP A 403 -18.68 14.04 5.73
N LEU A 404 -18.43 14.49 4.49
CA LEU A 404 -18.52 13.69 3.26
C LEU A 404 -17.28 12.80 3.03
N TRP A 405 -16.11 13.29 3.41
CA TRP A 405 -14.85 12.53 3.35
C TRP A 405 -14.81 11.43 4.42
N ALA A 406 -15.31 11.73 5.63
CA ALA A 406 -15.50 10.73 6.68
C ALA A 406 -16.45 9.59 6.24
N ALA A 407 -17.46 9.89 5.43
CA ALA A 407 -18.41 8.90 4.91
C ALA A 407 -17.85 8.01 3.78
N LEU A 408 -16.81 8.46 3.05
CA LEU A 408 -16.26 7.78 1.86
C LEU A 408 -15.04 6.88 2.16
N HIS A 409 -14.39 7.03 3.31
CA HIS A 409 -13.18 6.27 3.71
C HIS A 409 -13.38 5.39 4.94
N ASP A 410 -14.59 4.86 5.06
CA ASP A 410 -15.15 4.06 6.15
C ASP A 410 -14.53 2.64 6.20
N ALA A 411 -13.20 2.54 6.31
CA ALA A 411 -12.57 1.33 6.81
C ALA A 411 -12.89 1.24 8.32
N PRO A 412 -13.56 0.16 8.79
CA PRO A 412 -13.99 0.09 10.18
C PRO A 412 -12.79 0.22 11.12
N VAL A 413 -12.93 0.99 12.22
CA VAL A 413 -11.85 1.22 13.21
C VAL A 413 -11.26 -0.10 13.71
N SER A 414 -12.06 -1.15 13.86
CA SER A 414 -11.55 -2.49 14.19
C SER A 414 -10.57 -3.03 13.14
N ALA A 415 -10.76 -2.75 11.85
CA ALA A 415 -9.82 -3.13 10.81
C ALA A 415 -8.55 -2.26 10.82
N LEU A 416 -8.64 -0.99 11.26
CA LEU A 416 -7.49 -0.11 11.41
C LEU A 416 -6.68 -0.42 12.69
N GLU A 417 -7.35 -0.75 13.79
CA GLU A 417 -6.75 -1.25 15.03
C GLU A 417 -6.11 -2.61 14.78
N GLU A 418 -6.81 -3.55 14.13
CA GLU A 418 -6.22 -4.82 13.71
C GLU A 418 -5.02 -4.63 12.76
N ALA A 419 -5.07 -3.64 11.86
CA ALA A 419 -3.93 -3.32 11.00
C ALA A 419 -2.78 -2.66 11.77
N GLY A 420 -3.08 -1.87 12.80
CA GLY A 420 -2.12 -1.28 13.74
C GLY A 420 -1.44 -2.34 14.59
N GLU A 421 -2.22 -3.22 15.23
CA GLU A 421 -1.72 -4.39 15.96
C GLU A 421 -0.88 -5.30 15.04
N LEU A 422 -1.33 -5.54 13.81
CA LEU A 422 -0.55 -6.30 12.83
C LEU A 422 0.75 -5.58 12.46
N ALA A 423 0.73 -4.25 12.32
CA ALA A 423 1.93 -3.46 12.05
C ALA A 423 2.91 -3.51 13.23
N GLU A 424 2.43 -3.41 14.48
CA GLU A 424 3.23 -3.56 15.70
C GLU A 424 3.86 -4.96 15.78
N VAL A 425 3.09 -6.02 15.53
CA VAL A 425 3.62 -7.40 15.47
C VAL A 425 4.68 -7.56 14.37
N LEU A 426 4.50 -6.89 13.22
CA LEU A 426 5.49 -6.89 12.13
C LEU A 426 6.74 -6.07 12.46
N GLU A 427 6.64 -5.07 13.35
CA GLU A 427 7.79 -4.31 13.87
C GLU A 427 8.53 -5.07 14.99
N GLU A 428 7.80 -5.84 15.82
CA GLU A 428 8.36 -6.67 16.89
C GLU A 428 9.00 -7.98 16.43
N ALA A 429 8.68 -8.45 15.22
CA ALA A 429 9.28 -9.65 14.61
C ALA A 429 10.80 -9.45 14.43
N THR A 430 11.57 -9.84 15.45
CA THR A 430 13.02 -9.62 15.46
C THR A 430 13.72 -10.44 14.36
N VAL A 431 14.40 -9.69 13.49
CA VAL A 431 15.28 -10.12 12.39
C VAL A 431 16.21 -11.29 12.72
N GLU A 432 16.62 -11.46 13.98
CA GLU A 432 17.66 -12.42 14.36
C GLU A 432 17.16 -13.87 14.45
N HIS A 433 15.92 -14.11 14.89
CA HIS A 433 15.40 -15.48 15.09
C HIS A 433 15.13 -16.17 13.75
N ASP A 434 14.31 -15.55 12.89
CA ASP A 434 13.89 -16.09 11.59
C ASP A 434 15.09 -16.31 10.65
N SER A 435 16.12 -15.47 10.76
CA SER A 435 17.34 -15.61 9.95
C SER A 435 18.10 -16.90 10.25
N ALA A 436 18.02 -17.45 11.47
CA ALA A 436 18.78 -18.64 11.85
C ALA A 436 18.25 -19.91 11.17
N GLU A 437 16.93 -20.05 11.12
CA GLU A 437 16.24 -21.19 10.52
C GLU A 437 16.34 -21.15 9.00
N LEU A 438 16.11 -19.98 8.40
CA LEU A 438 16.32 -19.76 6.96
C LEU A 438 17.78 -20.04 6.55
N ARG A 439 18.76 -19.72 7.40
CA ARG A 439 20.17 -20.09 7.18
C ARG A 439 20.42 -21.57 7.29
N ALA A 440 19.78 -22.26 8.24
CA ALA A 440 19.90 -23.70 8.37
C ALA A 440 19.32 -24.39 7.12
N TRP A 441 18.12 -23.99 6.71
CA TRP A 441 17.45 -24.53 5.53
C TRP A 441 18.17 -24.20 4.23
N GLY A 442 18.57 -22.93 4.04
CA GLY A 442 19.36 -22.49 2.89
C GLY A 442 20.66 -23.30 2.75
N ARG A 443 21.33 -23.64 3.85
CA ARG A 443 22.52 -24.51 3.82
C ARG A 443 22.21 -25.91 3.30
N CYS A 444 21.08 -26.51 3.69
CA CYS A 444 20.63 -27.80 3.15
C CYS A 444 20.45 -27.73 1.62
N LEU A 445 19.95 -26.60 1.12
CA LEU A 445 19.78 -26.34 -0.31
C LEU A 445 21.04 -25.79 -1.00
N ARG A 446 22.18 -25.73 -0.29
CA ARG A 446 23.47 -25.18 -0.77
C ARG A 446 23.40 -23.69 -1.17
N VAL A 447 22.42 -22.97 -0.63
CA VAL A 447 22.36 -21.51 -0.64
C VAL A 447 23.27 -20.99 0.48
N LYS A 448 24.32 -20.27 0.10
CA LYS A 448 25.26 -19.66 1.06
C LYS A 448 24.70 -18.32 1.52
N LEU A 449 24.20 -18.27 2.74
CA LEU A 449 23.90 -17.02 3.45
C LEU A 449 25.08 -16.66 4.36
N ARG A 450 25.64 -15.46 4.19
CA ARG A 450 26.71 -14.92 5.03
C ARG A 450 26.33 -13.52 5.50
N PRO A 451 26.53 -13.17 6.78
CA PRO A 451 26.46 -11.78 7.20
C PRO A 451 27.59 -11.01 6.49
N ASP A 452 27.27 -9.82 5.97
CA ASP A 452 28.17 -8.98 5.16
C ASP A 452 28.36 -7.57 5.76
N GLY A 453 27.78 -7.32 6.94
CA GLY A 453 27.83 -6.04 7.65
C GLY A 453 26.90 -6.04 8.86
N MET A 454 26.68 -4.87 9.47
CA MET A 454 25.60 -4.69 10.44
C MET A 454 24.26 -4.81 9.70
N ARG A 455 23.46 -5.82 10.05
CA ARG A 455 22.12 -6.10 9.48
C ARG A 455 22.09 -6.49 7.98
N GLU A 456 23.24 -6.57 7.32
CA GLU A 456 23.35 -6.95 5.91
C GLU A 456 23.72 -8.41 5.70
N TRP A 457 23.18 -8.99 4.62
CA TRP A 457 23.36 -10.39 4.26
C TRP A 457 23.72 -10.53 2.79
N SER A 458 24.78 -11.31 2.53
CA SER A 458 25.16 -11.78 1.21
C SER A 458 24.68 -13.21 1.01
N MET A 459 23.82 -13.40 0.01
CA MET A 459 23.29 -14.69 -0.42
C MET A 459 23.91 -15.08 -1.75
N SER A 460 24.31 -16.34 -1.88
CA SER A 460 24.71 -16.87 -3.19
C SER A 460 24.49 -18.36 -3.36
N TRP A 461 24.09 -18.76 -4.56
CA TRP A 461 23.91 -20.15 -4.94
C TRP A 461 24.26 -20.35 -6.42
N ARG A 462 24.46 -21.60 -6.82
CA ARG A 462 24.60 -21.99 -8.22
C ARG A 462 23.39 -22.85 -8.58
N PRO A 463 22.60 -22.51 -9.62
CA PRO A 463 21.41 -23.28 -9.99
C PRO A 463 21.68 -24.78 -10.15
N GLU A 464 22.82 -25.15 -10.75
CA GLU A 464 23.23 -26.52 -11.01
C GLU A 464 23.71 -27.27 -9.75
N ALA A 465 24.08 -26.53 -8.70
CA ALA A 465 24.49 -27.12 -7.44
C ALA A 465 23.32 -27.35 -6.50
N LEU A 466 22.15 -26.78 -6.76
CA LEU A 466 20.96 -27.00 -5.94
C LEU A 466 20.54 -28.48 -6.04
N PRO A 467 20.13 -29.12 -4.94
CA PRO A 467 19.61 -30.50 -4.99
C PRO A 467 18.31 -30.59 -5.80
N ARG A 468 17.55 -29.50 -5.87
CA ARG A 468 16.32 -29.34 -6.65
C ARG A 468 16.09 -27.86 -6.99
N PRO A 469 15.33 -27.53 -8.05
CA PRO A 469 15.09 -26.14 -8.44
C PRO A 469 14.21 -25.39 -7.42
N LEU A 470 14.58 -24.15 -7.11
CA LEU A 470 13.78 -23.25 -6.28
C LEU A 470 12.64 -22.65 -7.10
N VAL A 471 11.41 -23.10 -6.84
CA VAL A 471 10.21 -22.67 -7.58
C VAL A 471 9.84 -21.23 -7.23
N GLY A 472 9.74 -20.36 -8.25
CA GLY A 472 9.38 -18.94 -8.09
C GLY A 472 10.56 -17.98 -8.17
N ILE A 473 11.79 -18.50 -8.26
CA ILE A 473 12.97 -17.69 -8.57
C ILE A 473 13.23 -17.82 -10.07
N ALA A 474 13.14 -16.69 -10.80
CA ALA A 474 13.58 -16.64 -12.18
C ALA A 474 15.07 -17.02 -12.23
N GLN A 475 15.40 -18.16 -12.84
CA GLN A 475 16.79 -18.55 -13.04
C GLN A 475 17.28 -17.86 -14.31
N PRO A 476 18.16 -16.85 -14.21
CA PRO A 476 18.65 -16.18 -15.40
C PRO A 476 19.41 -17.19 -16.26
N PRO A 477 19.08 -17.32 -17.56
CA PRO A 477 19.80 -18.22 -18.46
C PRO A 477 21.26 -17.74 -18.53
N ALA A 478 22.22 -18.64 -18.29
CA ALA A 478 23.66 -18.42 -18.38
C ALA A 478 24.41 -17.80 -17.16
N VAL A 479 23.82 -17.75 -15.95
CA VAL A 479 24.55 -17.26 -14.76
C VAL A 479 25.10 -18.44 -13.93
N GLU A 480 26.43 -18.61 -13.91
CA GLU A 480 27.12 -19.65 -13.11
C GLU A 480 26.88 -19.52 -11.59
N LYS A 481 26.57 -18.32 -11.11
CA LYS A 481 26.38 -18.04 -9.68
C LYS A 481 25.50 -16.81 -9.47
N VAL A 482 24.34 -17.02 -8.86
CA VAL A 482 23.47 -15.92 -8.43
C VAL A 482 24.03 -15.34 -7.13
N LYS A 483 24.06 -14.01 -7.03
CA LYS A 483 24.42 -13.25 -5.83
C LYS A 483 23.30 -12.26 -5.54
N LEU A 484 22.89 -12.18 -4.28
CA LEU A 484 21.88 -11.25 -3.80
C LEU A 484 22.37 -10.64 -2.49
N ARG A 485 22.18 -9.34 -2.33
CA ARG A 485 22.42 -8.63 -1.07
C ARG A 485 21.09 -8.16 -0.53
N GLY A 486 20.88 -8.33 0.77
CA GLY A 486 19.63 -7.94 1.41
C GLY A 486 19.76 -7.78 2.90
N THR A 487 18.69 -7.28 3.50
CA THR A 487 18.53 -7.09 4.94
C THR A 487 17.15 -7.60 5.34
N PHE A 488 17.05 -8.18 6.53
CA PHE A 488 15.76 -8.52 7.14
C PHE A 488 15.15 -7.31 7.87
N ASP A 489 15.95 -6.27 8.13
CA ASP A 489 15.51 -5.05 8.80
C ASP A 489 14.77 -4.10 7.83
N PRO A 490 13.47 -3.83 8.05
CA PRO A 490 12.69 -2.94 7.19
C PRO A 490 13.22 -1.50 7.16
N LEU A 491 13.74 -0.97 8.27
CA LEU A 491 14.27 0.39 8.36
C LEU A 491 15.56 0.49 7.56
N HIS A 492 16.47 -0.47 7.74
CA HIS A 492 17.72 -0.54 6.98
C HIS A 492 17.47 -0.69 5.47
N ALA A 493 16.43 -1.44 5.07
CA ALA A 493 16.03 -1.55 3.66
C ALA A 493 15.51 -0.22 3.08
N ARG A 494 14.81 0.60 3.89
CA ARG A 494 14.33 1.93 3.49
C ARG A 494 15.48 2.92 3.34
N GLU A 495 16.46 2.85 4.24
CA GLU A 495 17.66 3.70 4.21
C GLU A 495 18.58 3.34 3.04
N HIS A 496 18.63 2.07 2.66
CA HIS A 496 19.51 1.56 1.61
C HIS A 496 18.73 0.80 0.52
N PRO A 497 18.17 1.50 -0.50
CA PRO A 497 17.34 0.90 -1.55
C PRO A 497 18.02 -0.20 -2.37
N VAL A 498 19.37 -0.22 -2.38
CA VAL A 498 20.17 -1.26 -3.04
C VAL A 498 20.09 -2.62 -2.35
N LEU A 499 19.61 -2.67 -1.10
CA LEU A 499 19.43 -3.90 -0.34
C LEU A 499 18.03 -4.46 -0.58
N ASN A 500 17.94 -5.75 -0.87
CA ASN A 500 16.66 -6.43 -0.94
C ASN A 500 16.09 -6.61 0.47
N LYS A 501 14.83 -6.23 0.69
CA LYS A 501 14.11 -6.56 1.92
C LYS A 501 13.80 -8.07 1.94
N LEU A 502 14.45 -8.80 2.84
CA LEU A 502 14.27 -10.24 3.04
C LEU A 502 13.11 -10.48 4.00
N ALA A 503 11.89 -10.45 3.48
CA ALA A 503 10.65 -10.67 4.23
C ALA A 503 9.71 -11.59 3.42
N PRO A 504 8.60 -12.08 4.01
CA PRO A 504 7.55 -12.74 3.25
C PRO A 504 7.12 -11.91 2.03
N GLY A 505 6.96 -12.54 0.87
CA GLY A 505 6.74 -11.88 -0.42
C GLY A 505 8.03 -11.66 -1.24
N HIS A 506 9.20 -11.76 -0.62
CA HIS A 506 10.46 -11.74 -1.37
C HIS A 506 10.65 -13.10 -2.10
N PRO A 507 10.94 -13.13 -3.41
CA PRO A 507 10.95 -14.37 -4.20
C PRO A 507 11.84 -15.49 -3.65
N LEU A 508 13.02 -15.15 -3.10
CA LEU A 508 13.91 -16.12 -2.47
C LEU A 508 13.33 -16.70 -1.17
N ILE A 509 12.72 -15.87 -0.33
CA ILE A 509 12.16 -16.29 0.96
C ILE A 509 10.97 -17.21 0.70
N ASP A 510 10.07 -16.79 -0.19
CA ASP A 510 8.90 -17.57 -0.57
C ASP A 510 9.30 -18.90 -1.22
N ALA A 511 10.35 -18.93 -2.03
CA ALA A 511 10.85 -20.16 -2.63
C ALA A 511 11.46 -21.11 -1.58
N LEU A 512 12.19 -20.60 -0.58
CA LEU A 512 12.73 -21.40 0.52
C LEU A 512 11.61 -21.99 1.39
N VAL A 513 10.59 -21.18 1.73
CA VAL A 513 9.41 -21.61 2.50
C VAL A 513 8.59 -22.63 1.71
N ARG A 514 8.40 -22.40 0.39
CA ARG A 514 7.71 -23.36 -0.48
C ARG A 514 8.47 -24.68 -0.56
N ASP A 515 9.80 -24.63 -0.67
CA ASP A 515 10.63 -25.85 -0.67
C ASP A 515 10.49 -26.61 0.65
N SER A 516 10.51 -25.92 1.80
CA SER A 516 10.34 -26.56 3.11
C SER A 516 8.94 -27.16 3.32
N GLN A 517 7.94 -26.68 2.58
CA GLN A 517 6.57 -27.20 2.61
C GLN A 517 6.30 -28.28 1.55
N SER A 518 7.25 -28.49 0.63
CA SER A 518 7.11 -29.47 -0.45
C SER A 518 7.15 -30.90 0.10
N PRO A 519 6.25 -31.80 -0.36
CA PRO A 519 6.30 -33.21 0.03
C PRO A 519 7.60 -33.90 -0.43
N ASP A 520 8.23 -33.39 -1.50
CA ASP A 520 9.48 -33.92 -2.06
C ASP A 520 10.74 -33.38 -1.36
N SER A 521 10.59 -32.73 -0.19
CA SER A 521 11.72 -32.17 0.52
C SER A 521 12.56 -33.23 1.24
N ASP A 522 13.85 -32.97 1.41
CA ASP A 522 14.75 -33.87 2.14
C ASP A 522 14.38 -33.86 3.64
N GLY A 523 14.60 -34.99 4.33
CA GLY A 523 14.45 -35.09 5.79
C GLY A 523 13.05 -35.44 6.30
N ARG A 524 12.11 -35.78 5.41
CA ARG A 524 10.75 -36.23 5.74
C ARG A 524 10.70 -37.56 6.50
N LEU A 525 11.70 -38.42 6.30
CA LEU A 525 11.87 -39.67 7.04
C LEU A 525 13.32 -39.77 7.48
N THR A 526 13.56 -39.99 8.78
CA THR A 526 14.93 -40.15 9.30
C THR A 526 14.99 -41.10 10.49
N VAL A 527 16.16 -41.71 10.68
CA VAL A 527 16.49 -42.52 11.86
C VAL A 527 17.74 -41.94 12.50
N ILE A 528 17.62 -41.57 13.77
CA ILE A 528 18.63 -40.79 14.49
C ILE A 528 18.97 -41.51 15.78
N ARG A 529 20.26 -41.60 16.10
CA ARG A 529 20.69 -42.02 17.43
C ARG A 529 20.74 -40.80 18.35
N ARG A 530 20.03 -40.86 19.48
CA ARG A 530 19.97 -39.77 20.45
C ARG A 530 19.99 -40.35 21.86
N ASP A 531 20.77 -39.76 22.77
CA ASP A 531 20.74 -40.18 24.17
C ASP A 531 19.41 -39.75 24.80
N LEU A 532 18.52 -40.74 24.99
CA LEU A 532 17.20 -40.54 25.56
C LEU A 532 17.19 -40.69 27.10
N GLY A 533 18.36 -40.90 27.73
CA GLY A 533 18.50 -41.12 29.16
C GLY A 533 17.76 -42.37 29.65
N ALA A 534 17.14 -42.29 30.84
CA ALA A 534 16.38 -43.39 31.45
C ALA A 534 14.96 -43.55 30.84
N TRP A 535 14.87 -43.71 29.52
CA TRP A 535 13.60 -43.89 28.81
C TRP A 535 13.13 -45.36 28.84
N PRO A 536 11.84 -45.64 29.15
CA PRO A 536 11.30 -46.99 29.05
C PRO A 536 11.16 -47.42 27.58
N GLY A 537 12.14 -48.17 27.10
CA GLY A 537 12.27 -48.54 25.69
C GLY A 537 13.29 -47.65 24.98
N LYS A 538 14.09 -48.25 24.09
CA LYS A 538 15.16 -47.56 23.36
C LYS A 538 14.67 -46.86 22.09
N LEU A 539 13.36 -46.69 21.92
CA LEU A 539 12.76 -46.18 20.68
C LEU A 539 11.68 -45.15 20.98
N ALA A 540 11.81 -43.99 20.34
CA ALA A 540 10.78 -42.97 20.28
C ALA A 540 10.53 -42.56 18.82
N LEU A 541 9.31 -42.22 18.51
CA LEU A 541 8.88 -41.71 17.21
C LEU A 541 8.49 -40.25 17.39
N VAL A 542 9.10 -39.36 16.63
CA VAL A 542 8.64 -37.98 16.48
C VAL A 542 7.85 -37.93 15.19
N VAL A 543 6.58 -37.53 15.28
CA VAL A 543 5.71 -37.36 14.13
C VAL A 543 5.39 -35.88 14.02
N LEU A 544 5.80 -35.29 12.91
CA LEU A 544 5.44 -33.94 12.52
C LEU A 544 4.18 -34.02 11.66
N VAL A 545 3.11 -33.35 12.08
CA VAL A 545 1.86 -33.29 11.35
C VAL A 545 1.60 -31.83 11.01
N ARG A 546 1.44 -31.54 9.72
CA ARG A 546 1.00 -30.25 9.25
C ARG A 546 -0.52 -30.21 9.28
N CYS A 547 -1.07 -29.27 10.01
CA CYS A 547 -2.50 -29.04 10.09
C CYS A 547 -2.88 -27.95 9.06
N THR A 548 -3.86 -28.23 8.22
CA THR A 548 -4.27 -27.35 7.10
C THR A 548 -5.79 -27.24 7.04
N LEU A 549 -6.32 -26.25 6.33
CA LEU A 549 -7.77 -26.19 6.09
C LEU A 549 -8.28 -27.47 5.40
N GLY A 550 -9.54 -27.78 5.67
CA GLY A 550 -10.24 -28.95 5.10
C GLY A 550 -10.39 -28.90 3.59
N GLU A 551 -10.87 -30.00 3.02
CA GLU A 551 -10.99 -30.17 1.56
C GLU A 551 -11.88 -29.11 0.89
N ALA A 552 -12.91 -28.63 1.60
CA ALA A 552 -13.76 -27.53 1.16
C ALA A 552 -12.97 -26.26 0.81
N ALA A 553 -11.79 -26.05 1.41
CA ALA A 553 -10.92 -24.92 1.10
C ALA A 553 -10.46 -24.89 -0.36
N GLY A 554 -10.34 -26.04 -1.04
CA GLY A 554 -9.90 -26.12 -2.43
C GLY A 554 -10.83 -25.41 -3.41
N ALA A 555 -12.12 -25.30 -3.08
CA ALA A 555 -13.13 -24.63 -3.90
C ALA A 555 -13.23 -23.12 -3.60
N LEU A 556 -12.61 -22.64 -2.52
CA LEU A 556 -12.74 -21.26 -2.06
C LEU A 556 -11.79 -20.31 -2.84
N PRO A 557 -12.25 -19.10 -3.20
CA PRO A 557 -11.39 -18.04 -3.70
C PRO A 557 -10.21 -17.77 -2.76
N GLU A 558 -9.08 -17.29 -3.30
CA GLU A 558 -7.87 -17.06 -2.53
C GLU A 558 -8.09 -16.09 -1.35
N GLY A 559 -8.89 -15.04 -1.54
CA GLY A 559 -9.23 -14.10 -0.46
C GLY A 559 -9.97 -14.77 0.71
N ALA A 560 -10.92 -15.66 0.43
CA ALA A 560 -11.67 -16.39 1.45
C ALA A 560 -10.75 -17.38 2.20
N ARG A 561 -9.91 -18.12 1.47
CA ARG A 561 -8.88 -18.99 2.10
C ARG A 561 -7.96 -18.22 3.02
N ARG A 562 -7.47 -17.05 2.61
CA ARG A 562 -6.62 -16.19 3.44
C ARG A 562 -7.33 -15.72 4.71
N ARG A 563 -8.62 -15.36 4.63
CA ARG A 563 -9.43 -15.03 5.83
C ARG A 563 -9.50 -16.20 6.80
N ALA A 564 -9.77 -17.42 6.33
CA ALA A 564 -9.75 -18.61 7.18
C ALA A 564 -8.35 -18.89 7.76
N GLN A 565 -7.30 -18.77 6.95
CA GLN A 565 -5.91 -18.98 7.39
C GLN A 565 -5.46 -17.95 8.45
N ARG A 566 -6.03 -16.74 8.44
CA ARG A 566 -5.78 -15.74 9.49
C ARG A 566 -6.22 -16.23 10.88
N ARG A 567 -7.31 -17.01 10.95
CA ARG A 567 -7.84 -17.56 12.20
C ARG A 567 -7.29 -18.95 12.50
N LEU A 568 -6.97 -19.74 11.48
CA LEU A 568 -6.39 -21.08 11.61
C LEU A 568 -5.20 -21.24 10.67
N TRP A 569 -4.03 -20.80 11.13
CA TRP A 569 -2.80 -20.86 10.34
C TRP A 569 -2.32 -22.31 10.15
N SER A 570 -1.67 -22.57 9.01
CA SER A 570 -1.08 -23.88 8.72
C SER A 570 0.21 -24.06 9.51
N GLU A 571 0.12 -24.72 10.66
CA GLU A 571 1.24 -24.94 11.56
C GLU A 571 1.66 -26.41 11.63
N PRO A 572 2.98 -26.70 11.73
CA PRO A 572 3.46 -28.04 12.02
C PRO A 572 3.37 -28.33 13.53
N TYR A 573 2.72 -29.43 13.88
CA TYR A 573 2.64 -29.96 15.25
C TYR A 573 3.54 -31.18 15.37
N ALA A 574 4.39 -31.19 16.39
CA ALA A 574 5.26 -32.32 16.68
C ALA A 574 4.75 -33.09 17.89
N GLU A 575 4.46 -34.38 17.70
CA GLU A 575 4.09 -35.28 18.77
C GLU A 575 5.13 -36.39 18.94
N VAL A 576 5.37 -36.80 20.19
CA VAL A 576 6.40 -37.79 20.53
C VAL A 576 5.73 -39.02 21.11
N VAL A 577 6.01 -40.17 20.52
CA VAL A 577 5.40 -41.45 20.86
C VAL A 577 6.49 -42.44 21.23
N SER A 578 6.33 -43.14 22.35
CA SER A 578 7.23 -44.24 22.71
C SER A 578 6.79 -45.51 22.00
N LEU A 579 7.74 -46.18 21.34
CA LEU A 579 7.49 -47.42 20.62
C LEU A 579 7.89 -48.65 21.45
N HIS A 580 7.05 -49.67 21.42
CA HIS A 580 7.24 -50.95 22.10
C HIS A 580 6.97 -52.13 21.13
N PRO A 581 7.85 -52.34 20.14
CA PRO A 581 7.68 -53.40 19.15
C PRO A 581 7.46 -54.78 19.81
N GLY A 582 6.42 -55.51 19.37
CA GLY A 582 6.07 -56.82 19.90
C GLY A 582 5.39 -56.85 21.27
N LYS A 583 5.05 -55.69 21.87
CA LYS A 583 4.33 -55.59 23.16
C LYS A 583 2.96 -54.93 22.98
N LYS A 584 2.06 -55.11 23.97
CA LYS A 584 0.77 -54.40 24.03
C LYS A 584 0.76 -53.40 25.20
N PRO A 585 0.40 -52.12 24.97
CA PRO A 585 0.19 -51.50 23.65
C PRO A 585 1.52 -51.29 22.92
N VAL A 586 1.45 -51.29 21.58
CA VAL A 586 2.62 -51.21 20.67
C VAL A 586 3.22 -49.80 20.66
N ALA A 587 2.39 -48.78 20.87
CA ALA A 587 2.79 -47.38 20.92
C ALA A 587 2.06 -46.66 22.06
N LYS A 588 2.70 -45.66 22.68
CA LYS A 588 2.10 -44.81 23.72
C LYS A 588 2.57 -43.36 23.60
N PRO A 589 1.69 -42.36 23.80
CA PRO A 589 2.10 -40.96 23.81
C PRO A 589 3.04 -40.68 24.98
N VAL A 590 4.00 -39.78 24.78
CA VAL A 590 4.97 -39.39 25.79
C VAL A 590 4.44 -38.17 26.54
N THR A 591 3.80 -38.41 27.69
CA THR A 591 3.21 -37.34 28.51
C THR A 591 4.22 -36.60 29.38
N ASP A 592 5.44 -37.15 29.55
CA ASP A 592 6.51 -36.51 30.30
C ASP A 592 7.12 -35.35 29.49
N ARG A 593 6.92 -34.13 29.95
CA ARG A 593 7.40 -32.89 29.30
C ARG A 593 8.92 -32.85 29.16
N ALA A 594 9.68 -33.35 30.13
CA ALA A 594 11.14 -33.34 30.06
C ALA A 594 11.64 -34.28 28.95
N ARG A 595 11.04 -35.47 28.83
CA ARG A 595 11.34 -36.42 27.75
C ARG A 595 10.91 -35.92 26.39
N ARG A 596 9.71 -35.31 26.30
CA ARG A 596 9.23 -34.68 25.07
C ARG A 596 10.18 -33.57 24.61
N ASN A 597 10.60 -32.69 25.52
CA ASN A 597 11.56 -31.63 25.22
C ASN A 597 12.93 -32.18 24.79
N LEU A 598 13.41 -33.26 25.41
CA LEU A 598 14.65 -33.92 25.01
C LEU A 598 14.56 -34.49 23.59
N ALA A 599 13.43 -35.13 23.25
CA ALA A 599 13.19 -35.68 21.92
C ALA A 599 13.07 -34.58 20.85
N LEU A 600 12.46 -33.44 21.18
CA LEU A 600 12.26 -32.30 20.27
C LEU A 600 13.41 -31.30 20.25
N ALA A 601 14.40 -31.44 21.13
CA ALA A 601 15.49 -30.48 21.26
C ALA A 601 16.20 -30.27 19.91
N PRO A 602 16.42 -29.00 19.50
CA PRO A 602 17.14 -28.69 18.27
C PRO A 602 18.57 -29.21 18.39
N PHE A 603 19.11 -29.68 17.27
CA PHE A 603 20.45 -30.23 17.25
C PHE A 603 21.51 -29.12 17.44
N THR A 604 22.29 -29.19 18.52
CA THR A 604 23.28 -28.16 18.90
C THR A 604 24.73 -28.56 18.67
N GLY A 605 25.01 -29.78 18.20
CA GLY A 605 26.37 -30.32 18.08
C GLY A 605 27.11 -29.91 16.80
N LYS A 606 28.45 -29.97 16.84
CA LYS A 606 29.33 -29.83 15.65
C LYS A 606 29.43 -31.12 14.82
N GLU A 607 28.99 -32.26 15.36
CA GLU A 607 29.08 -33.58 14.74
C GLU A 607 27.71 -33.99 14.22
N VAL A 608 27.54 -34.19 12.91
CA VAL A 608 26.30 -34.73 12.31
C VAL A 608 25.73 -35.84 13.20
N GLU A 609 24.46 -35.72 13.66
CA GLU A 609 23.84 -36.82 14.42
C GLU A 609 24.10 -38.10 13.63
N PRO A 610 24.75 -39.11 14.23
CA PRO A 610 25.14 -40.28 13.48
C PRO A 610 23.86 -40.93 13.00
N LYS A 611 23.59 -40.80 11.69
CA LYS A 611 22.52 -41.53 11.02
C LYS A 611 22.73 -42.99 11.39
N VAL A 612 21.68 -43.61 11.93
CA VAL A 612 21.77 -45.02 12.28
C VAL A 612 21.87 -45.79 10.97
N ASP A 613 22.89 -46.62 10.86
CA ASP A 613 23.00 -47.56 9.76
C ASP A 613 21.75 -48.48 9.82
N PRO A 614 20.96 -48.57 8.73
CA PRO A 614 19.74 -49.37 8.71
C PRO A 614 19.99 -50.85 9.00
N ASP A 615 21.17 -51.39 8.66
CA ASP A 615 21.47 -52.81 8.80
C ASP A 615 21.46 -53.26 10.28
N PRO A 616 22.22 -52.62 11.21
CA PRO A 616 22.13 -52.90 12.65
C PRO A 616 20.73 -52.76 13.26
N LEU A 617 19.91 -51.85 12.75
CA LEU A 617 18.54 -51.66 13.26
C LEU A 617 17.64 -52.83 12.83
N CYS A 618 17.77 -53.27 11.57
CA CYS A 618 17.03 -54.41 11.03
C CYS A 618 17.43 -55.74 11.69
N ASP A 619 18.70 -55.89 12.05
CA ASP A 619 19.21 -57.07 12.78
C ASP A 619 18.67 -57.14 14.21
N ALA A 620 18.52 -55.99 14.88
CA ALA A 620 18.04 -55.93 16.26
C ALA A 620 16.52 -56.14 16.36
N LEU A 621 15.75 -55.68 15.37
CA LEU A 621 14.29 -55.73 15.36
C LEU A 621 13.77 -56.05 13.95
N PRO A 622 12.98 -57.14 13.77
CA PRO A 622 12.44 -57.48 12.46
C PRO A 622 11.59 -56.35 11.87
N LEU A 623 11.86 -56.02 10.60
CA LEU A 623 11.19 -54.93 9.87
C LEU A 623 9.65 -54.95 9.96
N PRO A 624 8.94 -56.10 9.84
CA PRO A 624 7.48 -56.11 9.94
C PRO A 624 6.97 -55.64 11.31
N VAL A 625 7.68 -56.00 12.39
CA VAL A 625 7.32 -55.61 13.77
C VAL A 625 7.60 -54.12 13.99
N MET A 626 8.65 -53.59 13.36
CA MET A 626 8.94 -52.15 13.39
C MET A 626 7.92 -51.35 12.60
N ALA A 627 7.53 -51.82 11.41
CA ALA A 627 6.52 -51.17 10.57
C ALA A 627 5.18 -51.06 11.30
N GLU A 628 4.71 -52.15 11.92
CA GLU A 628 3.50 -52.15 12.75
C GLU A 628 3.61 -51.14 13.90
N ALA A 629 4.77 -51.06 14.57
CA ALA A 629 4.97 -50.11 15.66
C ALA A 629 4.99 -48.65 15.18
N ILE A 630 5.59 -48.37 14.03
CA ILE A 630 5.62 -47.03 13.43
C ILE A 630 4.21 -46.63 13.00
N GLU A 631 3.48 -47.48 12.30
CA GLU A 631 2.09 -47.22 11.88
C GLU A 631 1.18 -46.96 13.08
N ALA A 632 1.27 -47.80 14.13
CA ALA A 632 0.56 -47.59 15.37
C ALA A 632 0.99 -46.28 16.06
N GLY A 633 2.28 -45.93 16.00
CA GLY A 633 2.80 -44.68 16.54
C GLY A 633 2.28 -43.44 15.81
N ILE A 634 2.20 -43.48 14.48
CA ILE A 634 1.61 -42.41 13.66
C ILE A 634 0.13 -42.25 13.99
N ALA A 635 -0.61 -43.35 14.12
CA ALA A 635 -2.03 -43.30 14.49
C ALA A 635 -2.24 -42.64 15.87
N VAL A 636 -1.45 -43.04 16.87
CA VAL A 636 -1.48 -42.45 18.22
C VAL A 636 -1.13 -40.96 18.18
N ALA A 637 -0.10 -40.56 17.43
CA ALA A 637 0.27 -39.15 17.28
C ALA A 637 -0.84 -38.32 16.63
N LEU A 638 -1.46 -38.83 15.56
CA LEU A 638 -2.56 -38.16 14.87
C LEU A 638 -3.79 -37.99 15.76
N GLU A 639 -4.14 -39.01 16.57
CA GLU A 639 -5.24 -38.91 17.53
C GLU A 639 -4.97 -37.84 18.59
N GLN A 640 -3.74 -37.79 19.12
CA GLN A 640 -3.37 -36.79 20.11
C GLN A 640 -3.42 -35.37 19.54
N ILE A 641 -2.83 -35.15 18.36
CA ILE A 641 -2.84 -33.84 17.69
C ILE A 641 -4.27 -33.41 17.33
N ARG A 642 -5.12 -34.34 16.85
CA ARG A 642 -6.54 -34.05 16.59
C ARG A 642 -7.28 -33.63 17.86
N ALA A 643 -7.07 -34.33 18.96
CA ALA A 643 -7.71 -34.00 20.23
C ALA A 643 -7.29 -32.62 20.75
N GLU A 644 -6.01 -32.25 20.56
CA GLU A 644 -5.48 -30.93 20.93
C GLU A 644 -5.96 -29.81 19.99
N ARG A 645 -6.07 -30.08 18.69
CA ARG A 645 -6.45 -29.08 17.66
C ARG A 645 -7.94 -28.86 17.52
N ALA A 646 -8.78 -29.88 17.76
CA ALA A 646 -10.24 -29.77 17.63
C ALA A 646 -10.85 -28.53 18.31
N PRO A 647 -10.51 -28.18 19.57
CA PRO A 647 -11.05 -26.96 20.20
C PRO A 647 -10.56 -25.68 19.55
N LEU A 648 -9.33 -25.65 19.00
CA LEU A 648 -8.77 -24.49 18.31
C LEU A 648 -9.44 -24.27 16.95
N ALA A 649 -9.71 -25.34 16.21
CA ALA A 649 -10.43 -25.29 14.94
C ALA A 649 -11.87 -24.77 15.13
N GLU A 650 -12.56 -25.20 16.20
CA GLU A 650 -13.91 -24.71 16.50
C GLU A 650 -13.90 -23.24 16.93
N ASP A 651 -12.91 -22.82 17.74
CA ASP A 651 -12.76 -21.41 18.12
C ASP A 651 -12.47 -20.53 16.90
N ALA A 652 -11.57 -20.96 16.02
CA ALA A 652 -11.29 -20.26 14.77
C ALA A 652 -12.54 -20.16 13.87
N ALA A 653 -13.32 -21.24 13.76
CA ALA A 653 -14.57 -21.23 13.01
C ALA A 653 -15.59 -20.25 13.60
N ARG A 654 -15.68 -20.16 14.93
CA ARG A 654 -16.52 -19.16 15.62
C ARG A 654 -16.08 -17.74 15.30
N GLN A 655 -14.78 -17.44 15.38
CA GLN A 655 -14.25 -16.10 15.05
C GLN A 655 -14.51 -15.74 13.58
N VAL A 656 -14.32 -16.67 12.63
CA VAL A 656 -14.67 -16.46 11.22
C VAL A 656 -16.17 -16.18 11.06
N ALA A 657 -17.03 -16.88 11.80
CA ALA A 657 -18.48 -16.64 11.74
C ALA A 657 -18.86 -15.26 12.28
N GLU A 658 -18.20 -14.79 13.33
CA GLU A 658 -18.37 -13.44 13.88
C GLU A 658 -17.93 -12.37 12.88
N ASP A 659 -16.74 -12.53 12.29
CA ASP A 659 -16.22 -11.63 11.24
C ASP A 659 -17.19 -11.53 10.05
N LEU A 660 -17.82 -12.63 9.67
CA LEU A 660 -18.75 -12.71 8.54
C LEU A 660 -20.19 -12.37 8.89
N ALA A 661 -20.54 -12.14 10.17
CA ALA A 661 -21.94 -11.99 10.59
C ALA A 661 -22.62 -10.78 9.91
N GLY A 662 -21.93 -9.64 9.82
CA GLY A 662 -22.42 -8.44 9.15
C GLY A 662 -22.56 -8.61 7.64
N GLU A 663 -21.55 -9.21 6.99
CA GLU A 663 -21.56 -9.51 5.55
C GLU A 663 -22.70 -10.49 5.21
N ARG A 664 -22.87 -11.56 6.01
CA ARG A 664 -23.95 -12.54 5.83
C ARG A 664 -25.33 -11.92 6.00
N ALA A 665 -25.52 -11.05 7.00
CA ALA A 665 -26.78 -10.34 7.21
C ALA A 665 -27.15 -9.46 6.00
N PHE A 666 -26.17 -8.78 5.42
CA PHE A 666 -26.34 -8.01 4.19
C PHE A 666 -26.69 -8.92 3.00
N LEU A 667 -25.94 -10.00 2.77
CA LEU A 667 -26.15 -10.95 1.67
C LEU A 667 -27.53 -11.60 1.71
N MET A 668 -28.03 -11.93 2.91
CA MET A 668 -29.41 -12.40 3.11
C MET A 668 -30.44 -11.33 2.73
N GLY A 669 -30.18 -10.06 3.03
CA GLY A 669 -31.04 -8.94 2.66
C GLY A 669 -31.14 -8.70 1.15
N VAL A 670 -30.09 -9.01 0.40
CA VAL A 670 -30.05 -8.86 -1.08
C VAL A 670 -30.30 -10.16 -1.84
N GLY A 671 -30.57 -11.28 -1.15
CA GLY A 671 -30.88 -12.57 -1.77
C GLY A 671 -29.70 -13.24 -2.48
N ALA A 672 -28.46 -13.01 -2.04
CA ALA A 672 -27.26 -13.57 -2.65
C ALA A 672 -26.92 -14.98 -2.13
N GLU A 673 -27.76 -15.97 -2.46
CA GLU A 673 -27.65 -17.36 -1.95
C GLU A 673 -26.27 -17.99 -2.19
N GLU A 674 -25.68 -17.85 -3.38
CA GLU A 674 -24.34 -18.39 -3.68
C GLU A 674 -23.24 -17.83 -2.76
N ALA A 675 -23.35 -16.57 -2.33
CA ALA A 675 -22.36 -15.96 -1.45
C ALA A 675 -22.52 -16.46 0.00
N ILE A 676 -23.76 -16.76 0.41
CA ILE A 676 -24.07 -17.36 1.70
C ILE A 676 -23.53 -18.79 1.76
N ASP A 677 -23.73 -19.59 0.72
CA ASP A 677 -23.20 -20.95 0.63
C ASP A 677 -21.67 -20.97 0.73
N ARG A 678 -20.99 -19.97 0.15
CA ARG A 678 -19.53 -19.81 0.27
C ARG A 678 -19.10 -19.51 1.70
N HIS A 679 -19.89 -18.78 2.49
CA HIS A 679 -19.61 -18.58 3.91
C HIS A 679 -19.70 -19.90 4.68
N GLU A 680 -20.69 -20.73 4.36
CA GLU A 680 -20.85 -22.04 5.00
C GLU A 680 -19.70 -23.00 4.63
N GLN A 681 -19.29 -23.01 3.36
CA GLN A 681 -18.11 -23.75 2.89
C GLN A 681 -16.82 -23.28 3.58
N LEU A 682 -16.68 -21.97 3.84
CA LEU A 682 -15.53 -21.44 4.58
C LEU A 682 -15.51 -21.96 6.02
N LEU A 683 -16.66 -21.94 6.71
CA LEU A 683 -16.77 -22.47 8.07
C LEU A 683 -16.53 -23.98 8.12
N GLU A 684 -17.05 -24.73 7.14
CA GLU A 684 -16.79 -26.15 6.99
C GLU A 684 -15.30 -26.42 6.74
N ALA A 685 -14.62 -25.62 5.92
CA ALA A 685 -13.20 -25.74 5.67
C ALA A 685 -12.35 -25.51 6.93
N VAL A 686 -12.76 -24.60 7.83
CA VAL A 686 -12.05 -24.36 9.09
C VAL A 686 -12.31 -25.49 10.09
N ARG A 687 -13.56 -25.95 10.23
CA ARG A 687 -13.91 -27.06 11.13
C ARG A 687 -13.35 -28.40 10.68
N GLY A 688 -13.38 -28.65 9.37
CA GLY A 688 -12.91 -29.87 8.74
C GLY A 688 -11.39 -29.92 8.57
N GLU A 689 -10.64 -29.39 9.54
CA GLU A 689 -9.17 -29.32 9.49
C GLU A 689 -8.55 -30.65 9.04
N ARG A 690 -7.61 -30.56 8.08
CA ARG A 690 -6.91 -31.70 7.51
C ARG A 690 -5.54 -31.86 8.15
N TYR A 691 -5.24 -33.09 8.55
CA TYR A 691 -3.98 -33.48 9.19
C TYR A 691 -3.11 -34.25 8.20
N ILE A 692 -1.96 -33.70 7.83
CA ILE A 692 -1.03 -34.29 6.87
C ILE A 692 0.23 -34.67 7.63
N VAL A 693 0.58 -35.96 7.68
CA VAL A 693 1.88 -36.39 8.23
C VAL A 693 2.98 -35.84 7.35
N ASP A 694 3.71 -34.88 7.88
CA ASP A 694 4.66 -34.06 7.14
C ASP A 694 6.09 -34.55 7.32
N ALA A 695 6.44 -35.12 8.48
CA ALA A 695 7.72 -35.80 8.68
C ALA A 695 7.66 -36.81 9.82
N ILE A 696 8.55 -37.80 9.79
CA ILE A 696 8.70 -38.80 10.84
C ILE A 696 10.19 -39.00 11.14
N ALA A 697 10.56 -38.95 12.43
CA ALA A 697 11.89 -39.30 12.90
C ALA A 697 11.82 -40.43 13.94
N LEU A 698 12.52 -41.53 13.66
CA LEU A 698 12.73 -42.61 14.63
C LEU A 698 14.00 -42.31 15.44
N LEU A 699 13.83 -42.10 16.74
CA LEU A 699 14.92 -41.88 17.69
C LEU A 699 15.31 -43.21 18.35
N VAL A 700 16.59 -43.55 18.26
CA VAL A 700 17.19 -44.74 18.86
C VAL A 700 18.08 -44.34 20.04
N GLY A 701 17.69 -44.79 21.23
CA GLY A 701 18.34 -44.54 22.52
C GLY A 701 19.56 -45.40 22.83
#